data_AF-A0A7W5AXB4-F1
#
_entry.id   AF-A0A7W5AXB4-F1
#
_cell.length_a   1.000
_cell.length_b   1.000
_cell.length_c   1.000
_cell.angle_alpha   90.00
_cell.angle_beta   90.00
_cell.angle_gamma   90.00
#
_symmetry.space_group_name_H-M   'P 1'
#
loop_
_entity.id
_entity.type
_entity.pdbx_description
1 polymer ?
#
loop_
_entity_poly.entity_id
_entity_poly.type
_entity_poly.pdbx_seq_one_letter_code
_entity_poly.pdbx_strand_id
1 'polypeptide(L)'
;MNRKPTQRATVQIEQFRAGKKLLVAALGTALLIQPITLVLPVSSTYAATAAVTQQLVKQSEEMITSGAKLIHYQWTKSDGDTSNVHVIEVDLTNPYVQLNVMNGKQGTVTGTASVGSMVKNSGAVAGVNADFFNTTNGKGNPIGAEVISGTLVSSTSKLSGMYAFAITADRKPIVDLFTFDGLVTAADGSTFPLAGLNKGAYTTEPDNGYSHANAMYIYTSAWTASRPDAKDSSTTPTEVLVVDGVVQQIAENSMIAGVPPVNGYILRTHGKAAQFVREHLQVGQPVTADYSLIAQSTNQKVDPSSLQMLVGGHTLLVDQGKASAFTRDTSGISGAYERSRTAVGYSQDNSKAYLITVEDVGSSDGMTLKELQQAMVKIGVWKGVNLDGGGSTTMIARPLGETETTLAHPTENSSQRAVANGIGVFTTAPAGQLRGLKASGSTVLFIGQQASYSLKGYDTYYNPIDTAQVAATWKDATGLGTFSGSTYTAAKAGKTTFTAVSGSVKDQLSVEIIGSDQIAQLSVEASSPVLEAGKTFAVPVTATLLDGRKFTLPAQSVKWELSGFTGAVKDGKLTISAIGAGKTEGYAIARYDGFSAPLVLTAGTNKKFIDFDSSTYSISYSGTNAVTGSAGLVTGLEGSSTGQALQLNYDFSKVTSGTKAAYAVMNGTGVAIEGKPSTMTVDVYGDGSVNWVRAEFTDAAGKAYPVTLADKVTWNGWKQLKADVPSNVTYPLKLKRLYVASLEEGQDERALTGQLSFDNLTLQYPATVTSPTKSKIVLTLGSQAATVGGQAMKLDAAPVALNGTTYLPLRFVTDAMGATIGWDQTAKRVSVLRGGHLLEMWIGQKSFLLDGKRLSSEIAPISRNGRTMVPIRLVSEQLGLTVGWNAKAKTITVE
;
A
#
# COMPACT_ATOMS: atom_id res chain seq x y z
N MET A 1 -9.76 29.73 -65.65
CA MET A 1 -9.13 28.42 -65.97
C MET A 1 -9.24 27.56 -64.72
N ASN A 2 -9.45 26.25 -64.66
CA ASN A 2 -9.84 25.14 -65.56
C ASN A 2 -9.69 23.89 -64.64
N ARG A 3 -10.60 22.91 -64.54
CA ARG A 3 -11.84 22.60 -65.27
C ARG A 3 -13.01 22.17 -64.36
N LYS A 4 -14.24 22.35 -64.87
CA LYS A 4 -15.55 21.75 -64.49
C LYS A 4 -15.66 20.28 -64.99
N PRO A 5 -16.78 19.51 -64.85
CA PRO A 5 -18.12 19.73 -64.24
C PRO A 5 -18.40 18.68 -63.10
N THR A 6 -19.59 18.15 -62.71
CA THR A 6 -20.98 18.19 -63.26
C THR A 6 -22.10 17.92 -62.21
N GLN A 7 -23.14 18.76 -62.27
CA GLN A 7 -24.61 18.56 -62.13
C GLN A 7 -25.22 17.17 -61.75
N ARG A 8 -26.17 17.11 -60.79
CA ARG A 8 -27.69 17.17 -60.88
C ARG A 8 -28.36 15.80 -61.16
N ALA A 9 -29.60 15.52 -60.74
CA ALA A 9 -30.47 16.09 -59.69
C ALA A 9 -31.73 15.20 -59.46
N THR A 10 -32.25 15.20 -58.22
CA THR A 10 -33.67 15.16 -57.74
C THR A 10 -34.72 14.20 -58.34
N VAL A 11 -35.76 13.90 -57.53
CA VAL A 11 -37.12 13.37 -57.84
C VAL A 11 -37.31 11.86 -57.56
N GLN A 12 -38.28 11.37 -56.77
CA GLN A 12 -39.21 11.92 -55.73
C GLN A 12 -39.99 10.74 -55.06
N ILE A 13 -40.60 10.93 -53.87
CA ILE A 13 -41.98 10.52 -53.43
C ILE A 13 -42.43 9.02 -53.57
N GLU A 14 -43.19 8.36 -52.66
CA GLU A 14 -44.01 8.78 -51.50
C GLU A 14 -43.98 7.78 -50.30
N GLN A 15 -44.80 8.09 -49.28
CA GLN A 15 -45.26 7.27 -48.14
C GLN A 15 -46.22 6.14 -48.64
N PHE A 16 -46.65 5.12 -47.86
CA PHE A 16 -47.38 5.18 -46.59
C PHE A 16 -47.68 3.77 -46.00
N ARG A 17 -48.04 3.74 -44.69
CA ARG A 17 -48.89 2.75 -43.95
C ARG A 17 -48.60 1.24 -44.13
N ALA A 18 -48.12 0.50 -43.13
CA ALA A 18 -48.71 0.18 -41.81
C ALA A 18 -49.85 -0.86 -41.83
N GLY A 19 -49.62 -2.00 -41.15
CA GLY A 19 -50.62 -3.05 -40.86
C GLY A 19 -50.18 -3.92 -39.66
N LYS A 20 -51.11 -4.25 -38.76
CA LYS A 20 -50.88 -5.05 -37.53
C LYS A 20 -51.50 -6.45 -37.64
N LYS A 21 -51.06 -7.35 -36.71
CA LYS A 21 -51.55 -8.71 -36.30
C LYS A 21 -50.53 -9.80 -36.68
N LEU A 22 -49.87 -10.56 -35.80
CA LEU A 22 -50.10 -11.01 -34.39
C LEU A 22 -51.05 -12.23 -34.29
N LEU A 23 -50.66 -13.21 -33.46
CA LEU A 23 -51.25 -14.55 -33.17
C LEU A 23 -50.89 -15.70 -34.13
N VAL A 24 -50.75 -16.97 -33.70
CA VAL A 24 -50.29 -17.54 -32.40
C VAL A 24 -50.02 -19.06 -32.55
N ALA A 25 -49.37 -19.67 -31.54
CA ALA A 25 -49.18 -21.12 -31.32
C ALA A 25 -48.31 -21.91 -32.32
N ALA A 26 -47.80 -23.10 -32.01
CA ALA A 26 -47.17 -23.71 -30.82
C ALA A 26 -47.25 -25.25 -30.95
N LEU A 27 -46.23 -25.95 -30.43
CA LEU A 27 -46.03 -27.41 -30.48
C LEU A 27 -45.85 -27.99 -31.91
N GLY A 28 -44.98 -28.99 -32.14
CA GLY A 28 -43.94 -29.52 -31.27
C GLY A 28 -43.76 -31.03 -31.36
N THR A 29 -42.63 -31.47 -31.90
CA THR A 29 -42.11 -32.85 -31.81
C THR A 29 -40.61 -32.84 -32.08
N ALA A 30 -39.89 -33.84 -31.57
CA ALA A 30 -38.49 -34.05 -31.86
C ALA A 30 -38.26 -35.52 -32.24
N LEU A 31 -37.45 -35.78 -33.28
CA LEU A 31 -36.41 -36.82 -33.21
C LEU A 31 -35.34 -36.69 -34.32
N LEU A 32 -34.10 -36.72 -33.85
CA LEU A 32 -32.80 -36.98 -34.48
C LEU A 32 -32.78 -37.68 -35.87
N ILE A 33 -32.08 -37.08 -36.84
CA ILE A 33 -31.18 -37.78 -37.81
C ILE A 33 -29.86 -36.96 -37.93
N GLN A 34 -28.78 -37.62 -38.37
CA GLN A 34 -27.37 -37.18 -38.32
C GLN A 34 -26.96 -36.05 -39.32
N PRO A 35 -25.75 -35.46 -39.17
CA PRO A 35 -25.47 -34.12 -39.70
C PRO A 35 -25.08 -34.07 -41.17
N ILE A 36 -25.69 -33.12 -41.89
CA ILE A 36 -25.10 -32.54 -43.11
C ILE A 36 -24.24 -31.36 -42.65
N THR A 37 -22.96 -31.33 -43.06
CA THR A 37 -22.05 -30.21 -42.81
C THR A 37 -22.39 -29.02 -43.71
N LEU A 38 -23.45 -28.30 -43.35
CA LEU A 38 -23.79 -27.03 -44.00
C LEU A 38 -22.83 -25.95 -43.50
N VAL A 39 -22.00 -25.41 -44.40
CA VAL A 39 -21.15 -24.24 -44.10
C VAL A 39 -22.04 -23.00 -44.04
N LEU A 40 -22.66 -22.79 -42.88
CA LEU A 40 -23.32 -21.53 -42.56
C LEU A 40 -22.25 -20.45 -42.33
N PRO A 41 -22.42 -19.23 -42.86
CA PRO A 41 -21.56 -18.12 -42.49
C PRO A 41 -21.73 -17.86 -41.00
N VAL A 42 -20.62 -17.81 -40.25
CA VAL A 42 -20.62 -17.36 -38.86
C VAL A 42 -20.80 -15.84 -38.87
N SER A 43 -22.06 -15.41 -39.00
CA SER A 43 -22.49 -14.05 -38.71
C SER A 43 -22.26 -13.80 -37.22
N SER A 44 -21.06 -13.32 -36.89
CA SER A 44 -20.70 -12.90 -35.54
C SER A 44 -21.59 -11.74 -35.13
N THR A 45 -22.65 -12.07 -34.40
CA THR A 45 -23.48 -11.09 -33.70
C THR A 45 -22.67 -10.50 -32.57
N TYR A 46 -21.81 -9.54 -32.90
CA TYR A 46 -21.26 -8.59 -31.95
C TYR A 46 -22.45 -7.91 -31.27
N ALA A 47 -22.75 -8.34 -30.05
CA ALA A 47 -23.63 -7.59 -29.17
C ALA A 47 -22.99 -6.22 -28.99
N ALA A 48 -23.63 -5.17 -29.51
CA ALA A 48 -23.15 -3.81 -29.33
C ALA A 48 -23.10 -3.54 -27.83
N THR A 49 -21.90 -3.36 -27.28
CA THR A 49 -21.70 -2.97 -25.89
C THR A 49 -22.41 -1.64 -25.69
N ALA A 50 -23.40 -1.63 -24.79
CA ALA A 50 -24.11 -0.40 -24.47
C ALA A 50 -23.10 0.61 -23.93
N ALA A 51 -22.96 1.77 -24.59
CA ALA A 51 -21.99 2.77 -24.22
C ALA A 51 -22.18 3.18 -22.75
N VAL A 52 -21.12 3.04 -21.94
CA VAL A 52 -21.18 3.40 -20.53
C VAL A 52 -21.39 4.91 -20.44
N THR A 53 -22.51 5.32 -19.86
CA THR A 53 -22.76 6.74 -19.61
C THR A 53 -22.00 7.12 -18.36
N GLN A 54 -21.22 8.21 -18.41
CA GLN A 54 -20.41 8.65 -17.27
C GLN A 54 -21.27 8.80 -16.01
N GLN A 55 -20.91 8.15 -14.90
CA GLN A 55 -21.66 8.20 -13.64
C GLN A 55 -20.80 8.75 -12.51
N LEU A 56 -21.44 9.36 -11.51
CA LEU A 56 -20.82 9.76 -10.25
C LEU A 56 -21.67 9.17 -9.12
N VAL A 57 -21.12 8.20 -8.38
CA VAL A 57 -21.84 7.42 -7.38
C VAL A 57 -21.23 7.67 -6.01
N LYS A 58 -22.02 8.15 -5.05
CA LYS A 58 -21.56 8.38 -3.67
C LYS A 58 -21.34 7.05 -2.97
N GLN A 59 -20.11 6.80 -2.53
CA GLN A 59 -19.69 5.58 -1.84
C GLN A 59 -19.87 5.71 -0.31
N SER A 60 -19.49 6.85 0.26
CA SER A 60 -19.61 7.14 1.69
C SER A 60 -19.64 8.65 1.97
N GLU A 61 -20.12 9.04 3.15
CA GLU A 61 -19.90 10.38 3.70
C GLU A 61 -19.71 10.33 5.22
N GLU A 62 -18.84 11.18 5.76
CA GLU A 62 -18.54 11.25 7.20
C GLU A 62 -18.30 12.70 7.64
N MET A 63 -18.80 13.08 8.82
CA MET A 63 -18.63 14.43 9.38
C MET A 63 -17.22 14.62 9.95
N ILE A 64 -16.59 15.74 9.64
CA ILE A 64 -15.27 16.16 10.15
C ILE A 64 -15.45 17.05 11.39
N THR A 65 -16.46 17.93 11.32
CA THR A 65 -16.92 18.85 12.37
C THR A 65 -18.30 19.40 11.98
N SER A 66 -18.95 20.16 12.86
CA SER A 66 -20.14 20.96 12.56
C SER A 66 -19.87 21.89 11.38
N GLY A 67 -20.55 21.61 10.25
CA GLY A 67 -20.42 22.40 9.02
C GLY A 67 -19.39 21.89 8.01
N ALA A 68 -18.67 20.78 8.26
CA ALA A 68 -17.84 20.16 7.23
C ALA A 68 -17.91 18.62 7.25
N LYS A 69 -18.00 18.03 6.06
CA LYS A 69 -17.99 16.56 5.87
C LYS A 69 -17.11 16.15 4.71
N LEU A 70 -16.47 14.99 4.86
CA LEU A 70 -15.79 14.27 3.79
C LEU A 70 -16.81 13.40 3.06
N ILE A 71 -16.76 13.38 1.73
CA ILE A 71 -17.58 12.55 0.87
C ILE A 71 -16.66 11.81 -0.11
N HIS A 72 -16.86 10.51 -0.27
CA HIS A 72 -16.19 9.71 -1.29
C HIS A 72 -17.19 9.39 -2.40
N TYR A 73 -16.80 9.63 -3.64
CA TYR A 73 -17.52 9.21 -4.84
C TYR A 73 -16.62 8.33 -5.71
N GLN A 74 -17.24 7.43 -6.46
CA GLN A 74 -16.62 6.80 -7.62
C GLN A 74 -17.18 7.45 -8.88
N TRP A 75 -16.29 7.87 -9.77
CA TRP A 75 -16.60 8.20 -11.15
C TRP A 75 -16.45 6.96 -12.01
N THR A 76 -17.37 6.75 -12.92
CA THR A 76 -17.22 5.79 -14.02
C THR A 76 -17.08 6.58 -15.31
N LYS A 77 -15.99 6.29 -16.05
CA LYS A 77 -15.69 6.88 -17.36
C LYS A 77 -16.59 6.30 -18.47
N SER A 78 -16.38 6.70 -19.72
CA SER A 78 -17.20 6.28 -20.88
C SER A 78 -16.80 4.94 -21.51
N ASP A 79 -15.58 4.49 -21.23
CA ASP A 79 -15.00 3.18 -21.58
C ASP A 79 -15.39 2.11 -20.55
N GLY A 80 -15.47 2.49 -19.27
CA GLY A 80 -15.86 1.67 -18.13
C GLY A 80 -14.89 1.75 -16.95
N ASP A 81 -13.73 2.39 -17.14
CA ASP A 81 -12.71 2.58 -16.10
C ASP A 81 -13.18 3.57 -15.01
N THR A 82 -12.48 3.64 -13.87
CA THR A 82 -13.02 4.33 -12.69
C THR A 82 -12.02 5.20 -11.94
N SER A 83 -12.51 6.32 -11.42
CA SER A 83 -11.71 7.29 -10.66
C SER A 83 -12.36 7.59 -9.32
N ASN A 84 -11.61 7.53 -8.23
CA ASN A 84 -12.05 7.98 -6.91
C ASN A 84 -12.02 9.52 -6.85
N VAL A 85 -13.09 10.12 -6.35
CA VAL A 85 -13.23 11.56 -6.15
C VAL A 85 -13.60 11.83 -4.71
N HIS A 86 -12.82 12.69 -4.05
CA HIS A 86 -13.01 13.06 -2.65
C HIS A 86 -13.44 14.51 -2.57
N VAL A 87 -14.44 14.79 -1.74
CA VAL A 87 -15.02 16.13 -1.59
C VAL A 87 -15.13 16.45 -0.11
N ILE A 88 -14.50 17.54 0.33
CA ILE A 88 -14.88 18.19 1.58
C ILE A 88 -15.95 19.22 1.22
N GLU A 89 -17.20 18.92 1.58
CA GLU A 89 -18.31 19.87 1.51
C GLU A 89 -18.31 20.70 2.80
N VAL A 90 -18.20 22.03 2.67
CA VAL A 90 -18.19 22.99 3.77
C VAL A 90 -19.40 23.93 3.66
N ASP A 91 -20.22 23.93 4.69
CA ASP A 91 -21.37 24.81 4.89
C ASP A 91 -20.90 26.17 5.39
N LEU A 92 -20.90 27.17 4.50
CA LEU A 92 -20.51 28.55 4.77
C LEU A 92 -21.57 29.33 5.55
N THR A 93 -22.75 28.73 5.83
CA THR A 93 -23.76 29.33 6.71
C THR A 93 -23.53 28.95 8.17
N ASN A 94 -23.06 27.74 8.45
CA ASN A 94 -22.77 27.24 9.80
C ASN A 94 -21.67 28.06 10.49
N PRO A 95 -21.89 28.74 11.63
CA PRO A 95 -20.93 29.66 12.22
C PRO A 95 -19.67 29.00 12.82
N TYR A 96 -19.64 27.67 12.90
CA TYR A 96 -18.57 26.92 13.58
C TYR A 96 -17.47 26.39 12.65
N VAL A 97 -17.49 26.76 11.36
CA VAL A 97 -16.49 26.33 10.36
C VAL A 97 -16.00 27.51 9.52
N GLN A 98 -14.71 27.52 9.20
CA GLN A 98 -14.10 28.56 8.37
C GLN A 98 -13.02 27.97 7.45
N LEU A 99 -12.87 28.55 6.26
CA LEU A 99 -11.76 28.26 5.35
C LEU A 99 -10.70 29.35 5.47
N ASN A 100 -9.42 28.96 5.46
CA ASN A 100 -8.31 29.92 5.36
C ASN A 100 -7.12 29.30 4.63
N VAL A 101 -6.17 30.12 4.18
CA VAL A 101 -4.93 29.63 3.57
C VAL A 101 -4.01 29.09 4.65
N MET A 102 -3.30 28.02 4.34
CA MET A 102 -2.17 27.49 5.12
C MET A 102 -0.91 27.60 4.26
N ASN A 103 0.19 28.12 4.81
CA ASN A 103 1.50 28.08 4.14
C ASN A 103 2.31 26.86 4.55
N GLY A 104 3.21 26.40 3.67
CA GLY A 104 4.18 25.34 3.96
C GLY A 104 5.11 25.69 5.13
N LYS A 105 5.43 26.97 5.32
CA LYS A 105 6.05 27.51 6.52
C LYS A 105 5.14 28.61 7.09
N GLN A 106 4.61 28.40 8.29
CA GLN A 106 3.61 29.26 8.91
C GLN A 106 4.10 30.72 9.01
N GLY A 107 3.23 31.66 8.63
CA GLY A 107 3.53 33.11 8.66
C GLY A 107 4.42 33.62 7.53
N THR A 108 4.66 32.84 6.47
CA THR A 108 5.47 33.29 5.32
C THR A 108 5.08 32.62 4.00
N VAL A 109 5.05 33.41 2.92
CA VAL A 109 4.77 32.95 1.55
C VAL A 109 6.01 32.33 0.87
N THR A 110 6.95 31.79 1.66
CA THR A 110 8.21 31.19 1.17
C THR A 110 8.59 29.95 1.98
N GLY A 111 9.04 28.91 1.30
CA GLY A 111 9.22 27.56 1.84
C GLY A 111 8.02 26.66 1.56
N THR A 112 8.24 25.34 1.56
CA THR A 112 7.21 24.33 1.27
C THR A 112 7.12 23.29 2.38
N ALA A 113 5.96 22.66 2.52
CA ALA A 113 5.76 21.48 3.36
C ALA A 113 4.63 20.60 2.81
N SER A 114 4.48 19.39 3.34
CA SER A 114 3.34 18.53 3.03
C SER A 114 2.03 19.10 3.61
N VAL A 115 0.90 18.87 2.96
CA VAL A 115 -0.41 19.37 3.43
C VAL A 115 -0.74 18.85 4.83
N GLY A 116 -0.36 17.61 5.17
CA GLY A 116 -0.50 17.08 6.54
C GLY A 116 0.27 17.88 7.59
N SER A 117 1.46 18.38 7.24
CA SER A 117 2.22 19.30 8.11
C SER A 117 1.54 20.66 8.22
N MET A 118 1.01 21.21 7.13
CA MET A 118 0.29 22.49 7.13
C MET A 118 -0.97 22.44 8.01
N VAL A 119 -1.77 21.38 7.87
CA VAL A 119 -2.99 21.16 8.66
C VAL A 119 -2.65 21.05 10.14
N LYS A 120 -1.66 20.21 10.49
CA LYS A 120 -1.20 20.04 11.87
C LYS A 120 -0.66 21.33 12.50
N ASN A 121 0.17 22.08 11.78
CA ASN A 121 0.82 23.29 12.32
C ASN A 121 -0.13 24.49 12.40
N SER A 122 -1.18 24.53 11.57
CA SER A 122 -2.19 25.60 11.59
C SER A 122 -3.35 25.34 12.55
N GLY A 123 -3.57 24.08 12.98
CA GLY A 123 -4.73 23.69 13.78
C GLY A 123 -6.01 23.48 12.96
N ALA A 124 -5.89 23.27 11.65
CA ALA A 124 -7.01 22.88 10.80
C ALA A 124 -7.45 21.43 11.11
N VAL A 125 -8.73 21.13 10.90
CA VAL A 125 -9.31 19.77 11.03
C VAL A 125 -9.39 19.03 9.70
N ALA A 126 -9.18 19.72 8.58
CA ALA A 126 -9.01 19.14 7.25
C ALA A 126 -8.29 20.15 6.32
N GLY A 127 -7.91 19.73 5.12
CA GLY A 127 -7.39 20.63 4.10
C GLY A 127 -6.89 19.96 2.83
N VAL A 128 -6.63 20.77 1.80
CA VAL A 128 -6.07 20.37 0.50
C VAL A 128 -4.90 21.28 0.10
N ASN A 129 -4.05 20.86 -0.84
CA ASN A 129 -3.11 21.76 -1.51
C ASN A 129 -3.85 22.81 -2.38
N ALA A 130 -3.20 23.92 -2.73
CA ALA A 130 -3.86 25.02 -3.44
C ALA A 130 -3.10 25.55 -4.66
N ASP A 131 -2.35 26.65 -4.51
CA ASP A 131 -1.83 27.40 -5.64
C ASP A 131 -0.65 26.71 -6.35
N PHE A 132 -0.49 27.06 -7.62
CA PHE A 132 0.74 26.74 -8.36
C PHE A 132 1.89 27.57 -7.80
N PHE A 133 3.08 26.98 -7.70
CA PHE A 133 4.21 27.60 -7.00
C PHE A 133 5.52 27.49 -7.77
N ASN A 134 6.45 28.42 -7.50
CA ASN A 134 7.76 28.41 -8.15
C ASN A 134 8.63 27.27 -7.58
N THR A 135 8.92 26.28 -8.43
CA THR A 135 9.77 25.12 -8.14
C THR A 135 11.22 25.31 -8.61
N THR A 136 11.48 26.22 -9.55
CA THR A 136 12.80 26.37 -10.20
C THR A 136 13.74 27.28 -9.40
N ASN A 137 13.20 28.29 -8.71
CA ASN A 137 13.98 29.17 -7.84
C ASN A 137 14.35 28.54 -6.49
N GLY A 138 13.69 27.44 -6.09
CA GLY A 138 13.90 26.78 -4.80
C GLY A 138 13.35 27.55 -3.59
N LYS A 139 12.59 28.63 -3.81
CA LYS A 139 11.98 29.46 -2.75
C LYS A 139 10.56 29.02 -2.39
N GLY A 140 9.89 28.27 -3.28
CA GLY A 140 8.60 27.66 -2.99
C GLY A 140 7.48 28.67 -2.76
N ASN A 141 7.49 29.80 -3.49
CA ASN A 141 6.50 30.86 -3.34
C ASN A 141 5.29 30.67 -4.28
N PRO A 142 4.07 31.11 -3.88
CA PRO A 142 2.87 31.07 -4.72
C PRO A 142 2.98 31.98 -5.96
N ILE A 143 2.22 31.65 -7.01
CA ILE A 143 2.15 32.36 -8.29
C ILE A 143 0.93 33.29 -8.32
N GLY A 144 -0.24 32.83 -7.89
CA GLY A 144 -1.43 33.65 -7.71
C GLY A 144 -1.32 34.61 -6.52
N ALA A 145 -2.39 35.37 -6.29
CA ALA A 145 -2.50 36.21 -5.10
C ALA A 145 -2.81 35.38 -3.86
N GLU A 146 -2.50 35.92 -2.69
CA GLU A 146 -2.78 35.27 -1.41
C GLU A 146 -3.20 36.30 -0.36
N VAL A 147 -4.36 36.07 0.25
CA VAL A 147 -4.88 36.81 1.41
C VAL A 147 -5.13 35.82 2.54
N ILE A 148 -4.60 36.10 3.73
CA ILE A 148 -4.81 35.31 4.94
C ILE A 148 -5.45 36.21 5.99
N SER A 149 -6.62 35.84 6.52
CA SER A 149 -7.27 36.54 7.64
C SER A 149 -7.37 38.07 7.44
N GLY A 150 -7.81 38.53 6.26
CA GLY A 150 -7.90 39.95 5.93
C GLY A 150 -6.60 40.64 5.51
N THR A 151 -5.45 39.93 5.50
CA THR A 151 -4.14 40.50 5.16
C THR A 151 -3.66 40.02 3.79
N LEU A 152 -3.43 40.94 2.85
CA LEU A 152 -2.82 40.62 1.54
C LEU A 152 -1.33 40.32 1.73
N VAL A 153 -0.92 39.08 1.47
CA VAL A 153 0.46 38.59 1.67
C VAL A 153 1.18 38.20 0.38
N SER A 154 0.50 38.13 -0.77
CA SER A 154 1.14 38.08 -2.08
C SER A 154 0.23 38.67 -3.16
N SER A 155 0.81 39.41 -4.12
CA SER A 155 0.07 39.88 -5.31
C SER A 155 -0.22 38.72 -6.29
N THR A 156 -0.97 38.94 -7.37
CA THR A 156 -0.83 38.05 -8.53
C THR A 156 0.53 38.26 -9.21
N SER A 157 1.04 37.22 -9.86
CA SER A 157 2.00 37.37 -10.96
C SER A 157 1.26 37.83 -12.22
N LYS A 158 1.92 38.65 -13.07
CA LYS A 158 1.40 39.10 -14.36
C LYS A 158 1.33 37.95 -15.37
N LEU A 159 0.26 37.15 -15.25
CA LEU A 159 -0.07 35.99 -16.08
C LEU A 159 -1.55 36.08 -16.52
N SER A 160 -1.87 35.60 -17.71
CA SER A 160 -3.20 35.69 -18.32
C SER A 160 -4.14 34.60 -17.81
N GLY A 161 -5.36 34.95 -17.42
CA GLY A 161 -6.42 33.96 -17.17
C GLY A 161 -6.23 33.06 -15.94
N MET A 162 -5.33 33.40 -15.01
CA MET A 162 -5.11 32.75 -13.71
C MET A 162 -6.23 33.13 -12.71
N TYR A 163 -7.27 32.31 -12.62
CA TYR A 163 -8.37 32.50 -11.67
C TYR A 163 -7.93 32.16 -10.23
N ALA A 164 -8.47 32.88 -9.26
CA ALA A 164 -8.30 32.62 -7.83
C ALA A 164 -9.63 32.27 -7.16
N PHE A 165 -9.57 31.65 -5.98
CA PHE A 165 -10.72 31.40 -5.10
C PHE A 165 -10.59 32.23 -3.82
N ALA A 166 -11.68 32.86 -3.38
CA ALA A 166 -11.71 33.66 -2.17
C ALA A 166 -12.99 33.40 -1.34
N ILE A 167 -12.91 33.69 -0.04
CA ILE A 167 -14.04 33.79 0.87
C ILE A 167 -14.05 35.22 1.43
N THR A 168 -15.18 35.93 1.35
CA THR A 168 -15.35 37.26 1.96
C THR A 168 -15.47 37.18 3.49
N ALA A 169 -15.33 38.31 4.18
CA ALA A 169 -15.55 38.41 5.62
C ALA A 169 -17.01 38.08 6.03
N ASP A 170 -17.99 38.32 5.16
CA ASP A 170 -19.40 37.87 5.33
C ASP A 170 -19.62 36.43 4.82
N ARG A 171 -18.53 35.69 4.60
CA ARG A 171 -18.48 34.24 4.33
C ARG A 171 -19.09 33.84 2.98
N LYS A 172 -19.01 34.71 1.97
CA LYS A 172 -19.41 34.42 0.58
C LYS A 172 -18.22 33.93 -0.26
N PRO A 173 -18.39 32.88 -1.06
CA PRO A 173 -17.37 32.39 -1.96
C PRO A 173 -17.32 33.21 -3.26
N ILE A 174 -16.11 33.42 -3.76
CA ILE A 174 -15.83 34.13 -5.02
C ILE A 174 -14.83 33.30 -5.84
N VAL A 175 -15.06 33.22 -7.16
CA VAL A 175 -14.06 32.77 -8.14
C VAL A 175 -13.96 33.85 -9.21
N ASP A 176 -12.81 34.53 -9.29
CA ASP A 176 -12.57 35.65 -10.21
C ASP A 176 -11.09 35.75 -10.63
N LEU A 177 -10.81 36.57 -11.66
CA LEU A 177 -9.47 37.04 -12.00
C LEU A 177 -9.12 38.27 -11.16
N PHE A 178 -7.88 38.32 -10.67
CA PHE A 178 -7.37 39.46 -9.93
C PHE A 178 -6.08 40.00 -10.57
N THR A 179 -6.01 41.30 -10.79
CA THR A 179 -4.76 41.99 -11.12
C THR A 179 -4.24 42.74 -9.90
N PHE A 180 -2.99 43.20 -9.95
CA PHE A 180 -2.37 44.02 -8.90
C PHE A 180 -2.18 45.44 -9.43
N ASP A 181 -2.50 46.42 -8.59
CA ASP A 181 -2.29 47.84 -8.83
C ASP A 181 -1.62 48.45 -7.59
N GLY A 182 -0.65 49.33 -7.80
CA GLY A 182 0.04 49.99 -6.69
C GLY A 182 1.07 51.02 -7.12
N LEU A 183 1.39 51.92 -6.19
CA LEU A 183 2.18 53.11 -6.42
C LEU A 183 3.05 53.40 -5.19
N VAL A 184 4.32 53.73 -5.41
CA VAL A 184 5.18 54.37 -4.41
C VAL A 184 5.21 55.86 -4.67
N THR A 185 5.04 56.66 -3.62
CA THR A 185 5.09 58.12 -3.64
C THR A 185 6.22 58.60 -2.74
N ALA A 186 7.16 59.35 -3.33
CA ALA A 186 8.30 59.95 -2.65
C ALA A 186 7.93 61.30 -1.97
N ALA A 187 8.81 61.79 -1.10
CA ALA A 187 8.58 63.02 -0.32
C ALA A 187 8.48 64.31 -1.15
N ASP A 188 8.97 64.29 -2.39
CA ASP A 188 8.85 65.38 -3.38
C ASP A 188 7.54 65.33 -4.19
N GLY A 189 6.71 64.29 -3.99
CA GLY A 189 5.50 64.02 -4.76
C GLY A 189 5.72 63.20 -6.04
N SER A 190 6.95 62.79 -6.34
CA SER A 190 7.25 61.93 -7.50
C SER A 190 6.81 60.49 -7.25
N THR A 191 6.34 59.79 -8.29
CA THR A 191 5.69 58.48 -8.15
C THR A 191 6.24 57.41 -9.08
N PHE A 192 6.24 56.15 -8.62
CA PHE A 192 6.66 54.98 -9.40
C PHE A 192 5.72 53.77 -9.17
N PRO A 193 5.28 53.05 -10.22
CA PRO A 193 4.35 51.93 -10.08
C PRO A 193 4.98 50.67 -9.45
N LEU A 194 4.24 50.02 -8.55
CA LEU A 194 4.59 48.72 -7.99
C LEU A 194 4.16 47.60 -8.93
N ALA A 195 5.08 46.67 -9.23
CA ALA A 195 4.83 45.51 -10.09
C ALA A 195 4.38 44.26 -9.33
N GLY A 196 4.48 44.24 -8.00
CA GLY A 196 3.96 43.16 -7.17
C GLY A 196 4.42 43.20 -5.70
N LEU A 197 3.81 42.32 -4.91
CA LEU A 197 4.05 42.13 -3.47
C LEU A 197 4.55 40.70 -3.20
N ASN A 198 5.67 40.57 -2.50
CA ASN A 198 6.24 39.29 -2.06
C ASN A 198 6.32 38.22 -3.18
N LYS A 199 6.98 38.54 -4.31
CA LYS A 199 7.14 37.62 -5.45
C LYS A 199 8.59 37.20 -5.70
N GLY A 200 8.76 35.96 -6.13
CA GLY A 200 10.00 35.49 -6.78
C GLY A 200 10.02 35.88 -8.26
N ALA A 201 11.14 35.68 -8.94
CA ALA A 201 11.23 35.95 -10.38
C ALA A 201 10.33 35.00 -11.19
N TYR A 202 9.69 35.54 -12.22
CA TYR A 202 8.87 34.82 -13.20
C TYR A 202 8.92 35.49 -14.59
N THR A 203 8.49 34.78 -15.63
CA THR A 203 8.28 35.34 -16.98
C THR A 203 6.86 35.87 -17.11
N THR A 204 6.67 37.09 -17.60
CA THR A 204 5.35 37.73 -17.71
C THR A 204 4.60 37.28 -18.99
N GLU A 205 3.28 37.26 -18.94
CA GLU A 205 2.43 37.02 -20.12
C GLU A 205 1.64 38.31 -20.50
N PRO A 206 1.35 38.53 -21.79
CA PRO A 206 1.79 37.79 -22.97
C PRO A 206 3.16 38.26 -23.51
N ASP A 207 3.82 39.20 -22.84
CA ASP A 207 5.01 39.90 -23.30
C ASP A 207 6.33 39.12 -23.14
N ASN A 208 6.32 37.96 -22.48
CA ASN A 208 7.47 37.09 -22.23
C ASN A 208 8.67 37.80 -21.58
N GLY A 209 8.40 38.84 -20.79
CA GLY A 209 9.41 39.69 -20.16
C GLY A 209 9.90 39.12 -18.83
N TYR A 210 11.11 39.53 -18.44
CA TYR A 210 11.61 39.31 -17.08
C TYR A 210 10.84 40.21 -16.12
N SER A 211 9.98 39.62 -15.28
CA SER A 211 9.08 40.34 -14.35
C SER A 211 9.73 41.40 -13.46
N HIS A 212 11.04 41.27 -13.17
CA HIS A 212 11.81 42.17 -12.32
C HIS A 212 12.71 43.15 -13.11
N ALA A 213 12.65 43.17 -14.45
CA ALA A 213 13.36 44.15 -15.26
C ALA A 213 12.66 45.52 -15.22
N ASN A 214 13.40 46.60 -14.95
CA ASN A 214 12.89 47.98 -14.87
C ASN A 214 11.76 48.22 -13.84
N ALA A 215 11.57 47.31 -12.87
CA ALA A 215 10.40 47.24 -12.01
C ALA A 215 10.73 47.47 -10.52
N MET A 216 9.71 47.84 -9.75
CA MET A 216 9.73 47.97 -8.30
C MET A 216 8.81 46.92 -7.67
N TYR A 217 9.32 46.15 -6.70
CA TYR A 217 8.55 45.18 -5.93
C TYR A 217 8.65 45.49 -4.44
N ILE A 218 7.55 45.31 -3.72
CA ILE A 218 7.51 45.46 -2.26
C ILE A 218 7.62 44.08 -1.59
N TYR A 219 8.52 43.98 -0.60
CA TYR A 219 8.75 42.80 0.22
C TYR A 219 8.52 43.12 1.69
N THR A 220 7.73 42.30 2.36
CA THR A 220 7.33 42.46 3.77
C THR A 220 7.89 41.32 4.63
N SER A 221 7.63 41.34 5.94
CA SER A 221 8.00 40.26 6.87
C SER A 221 7.52 38.86 6.44
N ALA A 222 6.44 38.77 5.64
CA ALA A 222 5.95 37.52 5.07
C ALA A 222 6.90 36.88 4.03
N TRP A 223 7.93 37.58 3.54
CA TRP A 223 8.96 37.02 2.66
C TRP A 223 10.24 36.71 3.45
N THR A 224 10.45 35.43 3.80
CA THR A 224 11.60 34.99 4.63
C THR A 224 12.76 34.37 3.85
N ALA A 225 12.63 34.24 2.53
CA ALA A 225 13.72 33.84 1.64
C ALA A 225 14.64 35.02 1.24
N SER A 226 15.79 34.73 0.63
CA SER A 226 16.67 35.75 0.03
C SER A 226 15.97 36.53 -1.09
N ARG A 227 16.35 37.81 -1.27
CA ARG A 227 15.68 38.75 -2.18
C ARG A 227 16.35 39.03 -3.53
N PRO A 228 17.63 38.76 -3.81
CA PRO A 228 18.00 38.32 -5.16
C PRO A 228 17.54 36.88 -5.35
N ASP A 229 17.26 36.47 -6.58
CA ASP A 229 17.16 35.06 -6.92
C ASP A 229 18.55 34.54 -7.28
N ALA A 230 19.06 33.53 -6.57
CA ALA A 230 20.46 33.11 -6.70
C ALA A 230 20.80 32.51 -8.08
N LYS A 231 19.77 32.24 -8.90
CA LYS A 231 19.87 31.76 -10.28
C LYS A 231 19.53 32.85 -11.33
N ASP A 232 19.04 34.01 -10.91
CA ASP A 232 18.68 35.12 -11.80
C ASP A 232 19.67 36.28 -11.64
N SER A 233 20.87 36.08 -12.19
CA SER A 233 21.96 37.07 -12.21
C SER A 233 21.71 38.25 -13.16
N SER A 234 20.54 38.34 -13.80
CA SER A 234 20.21 39.40 -14.76
C SER A 234 19.86 40.74 -14.11
N THR A 235 19.56 40.76 -12.80
CA THR A 235 19.07 41.94 -12.08
C THR A 235 19.78 42.15 -10.74
N THR A 236 20.96 42.80 -10.76
CA THR A 236 21.56 43.37 -9.55
C THR A 236 20.59 44.41 -8.96
N PRO A 237 20.02 44.19 -7.76
CA PRO A 237 18.98 45.07 -7.24
C PRO A 237 19.56 46.34 -6.65
N THR A 238 18.73 47.36 -6.49
CA THR A 238 18.90 48.39 -5.47
C THR A 238 17.73 48.23 -4.49
N GLU A 239 18.03 48.02 -3.21
CA GLU A 239 17.01 47.79 -2.17
C GLU A 239 16.89 48.99 -1.23
N VAL A 240 15.64 49.36 -0.89
CA VAL A 240 15.33 50.45 0.05
C VAL A 240 14.54 49.88 1.22
N LEU A 241 15.09 49.93 2.43
CA LEU A 241 14.39 49.57 3.65
C LEU A 241 13.57 50.77 4.14
N VAL A 242 12.28 50.56 4.32
CA VAL A 242 11.33 51.50 4.91
C VAL A 242 10.81 50.92 6.21
N VAL A 243 10.78 51.73 7.27
CA VAL A 243 10.23 51.37 8.58
C VAL A 243 9.42 52.55 9.09
N ASP A 244 8.21 52.29 9.59
CA ASP A 244 7.24 53.30 10.04
C ASP A 244 6.98 54.42 9.00
N GLY A 245 7.01 54.05 7.70
CA GLY A 245 6.82 54.97 6.57
C GLY A 245 8.04 55.84 6.22
N VAL A 246 9.19 55.65 6.87
CA VAL A 246 10.42 56.43 6.66
C VAL A 246 11.53 55.55 6.07
N VAL A 247 12.26 56.07 5.08
CA VAL A 247 13.43 55.40 4.48
C VAL A 247 14.55 55.32 5.52
N GLN A 248 14.92 54.11 5.94
CA GLN A 248 15.99 53.86 6.92
C GLN A 248 17.34 53.53 6.26
N GLN A 249 17.32 52.85 5.11
CA GLN A 249 18.54 52.43 4.41
C GLN A 249 18.26 52.33 2.91
N ILE A 250 19.23 52.79 2.09
CA ILE A 250 19.31 52.49 0.66
C ILE A 250 20.58 51.67 0.43
N ALA A 251 20.45 50.51 -0.21
CA ALA A 251 21.54 49.65 -0.63
C ALA A 251 21.63 49.68 -2.16
N GLU A 252 22.50 50.54 -2.70
CA GLU A 252 22.68 50.65 -4.15
C GLU A 252 23.41 49.42 -4.71
N ASN A 253 22.91 48.89 -5.83
CA ASN A 253 23.49 47.75 -6.56
C ASN A 253 23.80 46.53 -5.66
N SER A 254 23.02 46.36 -4.58
CA SER A 254 23.20 45.35 -3.53
C SER A 254 21.86 45.06 -2.83
N MET A 255 21.81 43.98 -2.05
CA MET A 255 20.65 43.61 -1.25
C MET A 255 20.81 44.02 0.22
N ILE A 256 19.71 44.30 0.90
CA ILE A 256 19.66 44.45 2.36
C ILE A 256 19.48 43.05 2.96
N ALA A 257 20.33 42.69 3.92
CA ALA A 257 20.31 41.37 4.56
C ALA A 257 19.11 41.15 5.49
N GLY A 258 18.80 39.89 5.81
CA GLY A 258 17.74 39.52 6.75
C GLY A 258 16.32 39.50 6.15
N VAL A 259 15.31 39.66 7.01
CA VAL A 259 13.87 39.68 6.69
C VAL A 259 13.35 41.09 6.98
N PRO A 260 12.41 41.67 6.18
CA PRO A 260 11.85 42.98 6.49
C PRO A 260 11.14 42.98 7.86
N PRO A 261 11.24 44.05 8.66
CA PRO A 261 10.60 44.11 9.97
C PRO A 261 9.07 44.15 9.84
N VAL A 262 8.36 43.84 10.92
CA VAL A 262 6.87 43.74 10.91
C VAL A 262 6.20 45.09 10.64
N ASN A 263 6.81 46.19 11.09
CA ASN A 263 6.40 47.57 10.86
C ASN A 263 7.11 48.23 9.65
N GLY A 264 7.54 47.42 8.67
CA GLY A 264 8.28 47.92 7.51
C GLY A 264 8.30 46.99 6.32
N TYR A 265 9.02 47.41 5.29
CA TYR A 265 9.14 46.72 4.02
C TYR A 265 10.45 47.07 3.31
N ILE A 266 10.82 46.25 2.33
CA ILE A 266 11.90 46.53 1.39
C ILE A 266 11.30 46.77 0.01
N LEU A 267 11.56 47.94 -0.59
CA LEU A 267 11.36 48.16 -2.01
C LEU A 267 12.59 47.63 -2.75
N ARG A 268 12.43 46.53 -3.49
CA ARG A 268 13.47 46.02 -4.40
C ARG A 268 13.26 46.62 -5.77
N THR A 269 14.31 47.23 -6.32
CA THR A 269 14.27 47.96 -7.59
C THR A 269 15.35 47.50 -8.55
N HIS A 270 15.10 47.69 -9.85
CA HIS A 270 16.08 47.46 -10.90
C HIS A 270 15.79 48.38 -12.11
N GLY A 271 16.82 48.70 -12.91
CA GLY A 271 16.69 49.56 -14.09
C GLY A 271 16.04 50.91 -13.77
N LYS A 272 14.99 51.28 -14.51
CA LYS A 272 14.20 52.51 -14.28
C LYS A 272 13.73 52.71 -12.83
N ALA A 273 13.36 51.64 -12.13
CA ALA A 273 12.96 51.76 -10.72
C ALA A 273 14.14 52.13 -9.80
N ALA A 274 15.33 51.61 -10.10
CA ALA A 274 16.54 51.97 -9.35
C ALA A 274 17.06 53.36 -9.74
N GLN A 275 16.74 53.86 -10.93
CA GLN A 275 16.95 55.26 -11.30
C GLN A 275 16.04 56.18 -10.46
N PHE A 276 14.73 55.88 -10.39
CA PHE A 276 13.77 56.61 -9.55
C PHE A 276 14.22 56.69 -8.07
N VAL A 277 14.75 55.60 -7.49
CA VAL A 277 15.31 55.62 -6.13
C VAL A 277 16.43 56.65 -5.97
N ARG A 278 17.37 56.72 -6.94
CA ARG A 278 18.50 57.67 -6.90
C ARG A 278 18.05 59.13 -7.08
N GLU A 279 16.98 59.35 -7.84
CA GLU A 279 16.48 60.68 -8.17
C GLU A 279 15.54 61.25 -7.09
N HIS A 280 14.77 60.40 -6.39
CA HIS A 280 13.64 60.84 -5.55
C HIS A 280 13.61 60.33 -4.10
N LEU A 281 14.43 59.34 -3.70
CA LEU A 281 14.42 58.80 -2.32
C LEU A 281 15.74 59.04 -1.58
N GLN A 282 15.65 59.53 -0.34
CA GLN A 282 16.79 59.72 0.56
C GLN A 282 16.50 59.18 1.96
N VAL A 283 17.53 58.75 2.68
CA VAL A 283 17.41 58.27 4.07
C VAL A 283 16.89 59.39 4.97
N GLY A 284 15.93 59.05 5.84
CA GLY A 284 15.22 59.99 6.71
C GLY A 284 13.99 60.66 6.09
N GLN A 285 13.72 60.47 4.80
CA GLN A 285 12.50 60.98 4.15
C GLN A 285 11.31 60.02 4.31
N PRO A 286 10.07 60.54 4.38
CA PRO A 286 8.87 59.72 4.28
C PRO A 286 8.69 59.15 2.87
N VAL A 287 8.10 57.96 2.78
CA VAL A 287 7.72 57.31 1.52
C VAL A 287 6.46 56.47 1.73
N THR A 288 5.47 56.65 0.87
CA THR A 288 4.20 55.90 0.91
C THR A 288 4.22 54.81 -0.15
N ALA A 289 3.63 53.65 0.15
CA ALA A 289 3.47 52.52 -0.77
C ALA A 289 2.02 52.02 -0.73
N ASP A 290 1.18 52.55 -1.61
CA ASP A 290 -0.24 52.22 -1.70
C ASP A 290 -0.45 51.10 -2.72
N TYR A 291 -1.14 50.02 -2.36
CA TYR A 291 -1.39 48.90 -3.27
C TYR A 291 -2.67 48.13 -2.95
N SER A 292 -3.22 47.47 -3.98
CA SER A 292 -4.52 46.79 -3.95
C SER A 292 -4.59 45.69 -5.01
N LEU A 293 -5.39 44.65 -4.77
CA LEU A 293 -5.88 43.81 -5.87
C LEU A 293 -7.05 44.52 -6.58
N ILE A 294 -7.19 44.30 -7.88
CA ILE A 294 -8.38 44.67 -8.66
C ILE A 294 -9.13 43.41 -9.04
N ALA A 295 -10.39 43.28 -8.63
CA ALA A 295 -11.27 42.21 -9.08
C ALA A 295 -11.74 42.51 -10.50
N GLN A 296 -11.46 41.64 -11.46
CA GLN A 296 -11.73 41.91 -12.89
C GLN A 296 -13.21 41.81 -13.24
N SER A 297 -14.03 41.05 -12.50
CA SER A 297 -15.48 40.99 -12.73
C SER A 297 -16.22 42.29 -12.40
N THR A 298 -15.67 43.13 -11.51
CA THR A 298 -16.24 44.43 -11.11
C THR A 298 -15.40 45.62 -11.55
N ASN A 299 -14.13 45.40 -11.92
CA ASN A 299 -13.10 46.42 -12.14
C ASN A 299 -12.93 47.38 -10.95
N GLN A 300 -13.03 46.85 -9.72
CA GLN A 300 -12.90 47.63 -8.47
C GLN A 300 -11.69 47.18 -7.64
N LYS A 301 -11.12 48.14 -6.90
CA LYS A 301 -10.11 47.86 -5.86
C LYS A 301 -10.73 47.02 -4.75
N VAL A 302 -10.03 45.96 -4.36
CA VAL A 302 -10.40 45.05 -3.28
C VAL A 302 -9.68 45.48 -2.01
N ASP A 303 -10.46 45.82 -0.98
CA ASP A 303 -9.96 45.92 0.38
C ASP A 303 -9.61 44.51 0.89
N PRO A 304 -8.34 44.19 1.22
CA PRO A 304 -7.98 42.86 1.72
C PRO A 304 -8.76 42.44 2.97
N SER A 305 -9.14 43.38 3.83
CA SER A 305 -9.89 43.10 5.07
C SER A 305 -11.33 42.64 4.82
N SER A 306 -11.87 42.92 3.63
CA SER A 306 -13.15 42.38 3.17
C SER A 306 -13.08 40.89 2.80
N LEU A 307 -11.89 40.28 2.79
CA LEU A 307 -11.66 38.87 2.47
C LEU A 307 -11.15 38.08 3.69
N GLN A 308 -11.88 37.06 4.09
CA GLN A 308 -11.42 36.07 5.08
C GLN A 308 -10.20 35.30 4.54
N MET A 309 -10.22 34.94 3.25
CA MET A 309 -9.08 34.36 2.54
C MET A 309 -9.16 34.57 1.03
N LEU A 310 -8.01 34.48 0.35
CA LEU A 310 -7.88 34.36 -1.10
C LEU A 310 -6.68 33.48 -1.41
N VAL A 311 -6.81 32.54 -2.36
CA VAL A 311 -5.70 31.72 -2.85
C VAL A 311 -5.73 31.59 -4.37
N GLY A 312 -4.54 31.58 -4.98
CA GLY A 312 -4.36 31.34 -6.40
C GLY A 312 -4.86 29.95 -6.86
N GLY A 313 -5.30 29.91 -8.10
CA GLY A 313 -5.55 28.70 -8.88
C GLY A 313 -5.06 28.93 -10.30
N HIS A 314 -5.63 28.22 -11.28
CA HIS A 314 -5.19 28.30 -12.67
C HIS A 314 -6.35 28.59 -13.64
N THR A 315 -6.98 27.55 -14.20
CA THR A 315 -8.02 27.70 -15.22
C THR A 315 -9.40 27.56 -14.60
N LEU A 316 -10.37 28.35 -15.09
CA LEU A 316 -11.78 28.18 -14.73
C LEU A 316 -12.28 26.83 -15.25
N LEU A 317 -12.89 26.03 -14.38
CA LEU A 317 -13.43 24.71 -14.71
C LEU A 317 -14.94 24.79 -14.91
N VAL A 318 -15.65 25.34 -13.93
CA VAL A 318 -17.12 25.41 -13.94
C VAL A 318 -17.55 26.87 -13.86
N ASP A 319 -18.54 27.24 -14.66
CA ASP A 319 -19.26 28.51 -14.56
C ASP A 319 -20.74 28.30 -14.86
N GLN A 320 -21.61 29.01 -14.12
CA GLN A 320 -23.08 28.91 -14.20
C GLN A 320 -23.60 27.45 -14.20
N GLY A 321 -23.00 26.59 -13.37
CA GLY A 321 -23.36 25.18 -13.21
C GLY A 321 -23.02 24.29 -14.42
N LYS A 322 -22.09 24.73 -15.28
CA LYS A 322 -21.72 24.05 -16.53
C LYS A 322 -20.20 24.02 -16.70
N ALA A 323 -19.70 23.04 -17.46
CA ALA A 323 -18.31 23.02 -17.90
C ALA A 323 -18.00 24.27 -18.73
N SER A 324 -16.99 25.04 -18.30
CA SER A 324 -16.58 26.29 -18.94
C SER A 324 -15.51 26.06 -20.02
N ALA A 325 -15.20 27.10 -20.79
CA ALA A 325 -13.98 27.12 -21.59
C ALA A 325 -12.78 27.40 -20.67
N PHE A 326 -11.66 26.70 -20.90
CA PHE A 326 -10.43 26.94 -20.14
C PHE A 326 -9.90 28.35 -20.42
N THR A 327 -9.57 29.09 -19.36
CA THR A 327 -9.25 30.53 -19.40
C THR A 327 -7.78 30.83 -19.69
N ARG A 328 -6.94 29.79 -19.70
CA ARG A 328 -5.55 29.78 -20.19
C ARG A 328 -5.23 28.38 -20.71
N ASP A 329 -4.08 28.22 -21.39
CA ASP A 329 -3.63 26.90 -21.84
C ASP A 329 -3.54 25.91 -20.67
N THR A 330 -3.77 24.63 -20.96
CA THR A 330 -3.72 23.54 -19.97
C THR A 330 -2.70 22.45 -20.31
N SER A 331 -1.94 22.58 -21.40
CA SER A 331 -0.93 21.58 -21.79
C SER A 331 0.15 21.41 -20.72
N GLY A 332 0.63 22.52 -20.14
CA GLY A 332 1.61 22.54 -19.06
C GLY A 332 1.14 21.95 -17.72
N ILE A 333 -0.16 21.69 -17.56
CA ILE A 333 -0.76 20.98 -16.41
C ILE A 333 -1.38 19.64 -16.82
N SER A 334 -0.94 19.10 -17.96
CA SER A 334 -1.41 17.83 -18.55
C SER A 334 -2.93 17.75 -18.68
N GLY A 335 -3.60 18.84 -19.04
CA GLY A 335 -5.06 18.98 -18.91
C GLY A 335 -5.91 18.01 -19.76
N ALA A 336 -5.33 17.48 -20.83
CA ALA A 336 -5.93 16.49 -21.72
C ALA A 336 -5.58 15.03 -21.35
N TYR A 337 -4.80 14.81 -20.29
CA TYR A 337 -4.41 13.50 -19.79
C TYR A 337 -5.04 13.22 -18.44
N GLU A 338 -5.12 11.95 -18.08
CA GLU A 338 -5.59 11.50 -16.77
C GLU A 338 -4.45 11.69 -15.75
N ARG A 339 -4.80 12.25 -14.58
CA ARG A 339 -3.89 12.54 -13.46
C ARG A 339 -4.67 12.70 -12.16
N SER A 340 -3.97 12.70 -11.02
CA SER A 340 -4.50 13.26 -9.78
C SER A 340 -4.82 14.75 -9.98
N ARG A 341 -5.93 15.22 -9.41
CA ARG A 341 -6.40 16.61 -9.58
C ARG A 341 -6.80 17.22 -8.25
N THR A 342 -6.65 18.54 -8.13
CA THR A 342 -7.23 19.34 -7.04
C THR A 342 -8.05 20.48 -7.66
N ALA A 343 -9.21 20.77 -7.08
CA ALA A 343 -10.07 21.88 -7.50
C ALA A 343 -10.86 22.45 -6.31
N VAL A 344 -11.34 23.68 -6.47
CA VAL A 344 -12.24 24.34 -5.52
C VAL A 344 -13.39 25.03 -6.25
N GLY A 345 -14.57 25.02 -5.65
CA GLY A 345 -15.74 25.72 -6.17
C GLY A 345 -16.83 25.89 -5.12
N TYR A 346 -17.96 26.47 -5.51
CA TYR A 346 -19.07 26.79 -4.61
C TYR A 346 -20.46 26.56 -5.23
N SER A 347 -21.49 26.48 -4.39
CA SER A 347 -22.89 26.23 -4.79
C SER A 347 -23.61 27.49 -5.31
N GLN A 348 -24.70 27.32 -6.07
CA GLN A 348 -25.42 28.42 -6.74
C GLN A 348 -26.02 29.46 -5.77
N ASP A 349 -26.39 29.02 -4.58
CA ASP A 349 -26.94 29.83 -3.49
C ASP A 349 -25.86 30.46 -2.58
N ASN A 350 -24.58 30.29 -2.93
CA ASN A 350 -23.41 30.72 -2.14
C ASN A 350 -23.36 30.14 -0.71
N SER A 351 -24.10 29.05 -0.41
CA SER A 351 -24.14 28.44 0.92
C SER A 351 -23.01 27.45 1.19
N LYS A 352 -22.37 26.89 0.15
CA LYS A 352 -21.35 25.85 0.27
C LYS A 352 -20.09 26.14 -0.52
N ALA A 353 -18.96 25.69 0.03
CA ALA A 353 -17.72 25.48 -0.69
C ALA A 353 -17.40 23.99 -0.81
N TYR A 354 -16.69 23.62 -1.87
CA TYR A 354 -16.27 22.25 -2.19
C TYR A 354 -14.76 22.22 -2.41
N LEU A 355 -14.02 21.51 -1.55
CA LEU A 355 -12.60 21.19 -1.77
C LEU A 355 -12.56 19.78 -2.38
N ILE A 356 -12.04 19.64 -3.60
CA ILE A 356 -12.18 18.42 -4.40
C ILE A 356 -10.80 17.87 -4.76
N THR A 357 -10.57 16.58 -4.52
CA THR A 357 -9.39 15.85 -5.05
C THR A 357 -9.79 14.59 -5.81
N VAL A 358 -8.88 14.13 -6.68
CA VAL A 358 -9.01 12.90 -7.49
C VAL A 358 -7.71 12.09 -7.38
N GLU A 359 -7.81 10.77 -7.23
CA GLU A 359 -6.66 9.85 -7.18
C GLU A 359 -6.23 9.37 -8.58
N ASP A 360 -4.92 9.36 -8.86
CA ASP A 360 -4.26 8.59 -9.93
C ASP A 360 -3.27 7.61 -9.27
N VAL A 361 -3.80 6.48 -8.79
CA VAL A 361 -3.06 5.43 -8.07
C VAL A 361 -3.94 4.18 -7.85
N GLY A 362 -3.33 2.99 -7.96
CA GLY A 362 -3.91 1.73 -7.51
C GLY A 362 -5.04 1.21 -8.41
N SER A 363 -6.29 1.56 -8.08
CA SER A 363 -7.49 1.24 -8.86
C SER A 363 -8.33 2.49 -9.13
N SER A 364 -7.69 3.66 -9.14
CA SER A 364 -8.27 4.94 -9.52
C SER A 364 -7.41 5.55 -10.61
N ASP A 365 -8.00 5.71 -11.79
CA ASP A 365 -7.29 5.99 -13.03
C ASP A 365 -7.17 7.49 -13.35
N GLY A 366 -7.17 8.37 -12.32
CA GLY A 366 -7.10 9.82 -12.49
C GLY A 366 -8.29 10.44 -13.24
N MET A 367 -8.16 11.72 -13.61
CA MET A 367 -9.11 12.43 -14.49
C MET A 367 -8.42 13.41 -15.44
N THR A 368 -8.95 13.54 -16.65
CA THR A 368 -8.75 14.75 -17.48
C THR A 368 -9.46 15.95 -16.86
N LEU A 369 -9.07 17.17 -17.24
CA LEU A 369 -9.79 18.36 -16.74
C LEU A 369 -11.26 18.40 -17.21
N LYS A 370 -11.59 17.80 -18.36
CA LYS A 370 -12.96 17.76 -18.86
C LYS A 370 -13.86 16.87 -18.00
N GLU A 371 -13.36 15.72 -17.56
CA GLU A 371 -14.10 14.85 -16.65
C GLU A 371 -14.24 15.48 -15.28
N LEU A 372 -13.19 16.16 -14.79
CA LEU A 372 -13.26 16.94 -13.56
C LEU A 372 -14.34 18.03 -13.63
N GLN A 373 -14.47 18.75 -14.75
CA GLN A 373 -15.59 19.69 -14.96
C GLN A 373 -16.95 18.99 -14.85
N GLN A 374 -17.11 17.82 -15.48
CA GLN A 374 -18.35 17.05 -15.46
C GLN A 374 -18.67 16.49 -14.06
N ALA A 375 -17.66 16.03 -13.31
CA ALA A 375 -17.79 15.59 -11.93
C ALA A 375 -18.16 16.75 -11.01
N MET A 376 -17.49 17.91 -11.11
CA MET A 376 -17.82 19.13 -10.36
C MET A 376 -19.26 19.59 -10.59
N VAL A 377 -19.74 19.56 -11.84
CA VAL A 377 -21.15 19.86 -12.17
C VAL A 377 -22.11 18.85 -11.51
N LYS A 378 -21.77 17.54 -11.49
CA LYS A 378 -22.59 16.52 -10.79
C LYS A 378 -22.53 16.59 -9.26
N ILE A 379 -21.46 17.15 -8.69
CA ILE A 379 -21.34 17.46 -7.25
C ILE A 379 -22.24 18.65 -6.86
N GLY A 380 -22.59 19.52 -7.81
CA GLY A 380 -23.39 20.73 -7.58
C GLY A 380 -22.59 22.03 -7.54
N VAL A 381 -21.34 22.03 -8.04
CA VAL A 381 -20.55 23.25 -8.21
C VAL A 381 -21.21 24.16 -9.24
N TRP A 382 -21.44 25.41 -8.87
CA TRP A 382 -21.96 26.48 -9.72
C TRP A 382 -20.84 27.26 -10.41
N LYS A 383 -19.76 27.58 -9.68
CA LYS A 383 -18.53 28.15 -10.24
C LYS A 383 -17.32 27.57 -9.51
N GLY A 384 -16.24 27.27 -10.24
CA GLY A 384 -15.06 26.59 -9.69
C GLY A 384 -13.83 26.60 -10.58
N VAL A 385 -12.65 26.49 -9.96
CA VAL A 385 -11.32 26.71 -10.53
C VAL A 385 -10.39 25.52 -10.24
N ASN A 386 -9.47 25.25 -11.16
CA ASN A 386 -8.42 24.24 -11.02
C ASN A 386 -7.30 24.71 -10.07
N LEU A 387 -6.88 23.85 -9.13
CA LEU A 387 -5.72 24.03 -8.24
C LEU A 387 -4.54 23.12 -8.67
N ASP A 388 -3.40 23.17 -7.97
CA ASP A 388 -2.25 22.34 -8.33
C ASP A 388 -2.56 20.83 -8.27
N GLY A 389 -1.92 20.05 -9.15
CA GLY A 389 -2.33 18.68 -9.48
C GLY A 389 -1.19 17.67 -9.54
N GLY A 390 -1.49 16.51 -10.12
CA GLY A 390 -0.59 15.35 -10.12
C GLY A 390 -0.15 15.02 -8.69
N GLY A 391 1.13 14.69 -8.51
CA GLY A 391 1.75 14.45 -7.21
C GLY A 391 1.69 15.56 -6.15
N SER A 392 1.17 16.76 -6.43
CA SER A 392 0.81 17.74 -5.37
C SER A 392 -0.50 17.38 -4.66
N THR A 393 -1.42 16.71 -5.36
CA THR A 393 -2.78 16.40 -4.94
C THR A 393 -2.79 15.64 -3.61
N THR A 394 -3.26 16.29 -2.56
CA THR A 394 -3.32 15.73 -1.21
C THR A 394 -4.57 16.26 -0.49
N MET A 395 -5.42 15.37 0.01
CA MET A 395 -6.48 15.72 0.96
C MET A 395 -6.20 15.13 2.33
N ILE A 396 -6.33 15.96 3.36
CA ILE A 396 -6.21 15.62 4.77
C ILE A 396 -7.55 15.86 5.45
N ALA A 397 -7.97 14.98 6.34
CA ALA A 397 -9.17 15.16 7.15
C ALA A 397 -9.02 14.49 8.53
N ARG A 398 -9.68 15.02 9.55
CA ARG A 398 -9.92 14.36 10.85
C ARG A 398 -11.12 13.42 10.70
N PRO A 399 -10.95 12.08 10.77
CA PRO A 399 -12.08 11.15 10.75
C PRO A 399 -12.97 11.33 11.99
N LEU A 400 -14.22 10.90 11.90
CA LEU A 400 -15.21 11.16 12.96
C LEU A 400 -14.82 10.48 14.28
N GLY A 401 -14.69 11.27 15.35
CA GLY A 401 -14.28 10.81 16.68
C GLY A 401 -12.75 10.72 16.87
N GLU A 402 -11.94 11.06 15.87
CA GLU A 402 -10.48 11.17 16.02
C GLU A 402 -10.07 12.55 16.54
N THR A 403 -8.96 12.62 17.30
CA THR A 403 -8.27 13.90 17.55
C THR A 403 -7.34 14.27 16.39
N GLU A 404 -6.60 13.28 15.87
CA GLU A 404 -5.59 13.47 14.83
C GLU A 404 -6.19 13.52 13.43
N THR A 405 -5.59 14.32 12.56
CA THR A 405 -5.89 14.37 11.12
C THR A 405 -5.10 13.31 10.35
N THR A 406 -5.77 12.56 9.48
CA THR A 406 -5.15 11.56 8.61
C THR A 406 -5.21 11.96 7.14
N LEU A 407 -4.40 11.30 6.31
CA LEU A 407 -4.54 11.34 4.86
C LEU A 407 -5.89 10.71 4.46
N ALA A 408 -6.69 11.40 3.64
CA ALA A 408 -8.03 10.97 3.25
C ALA A 408 -8.06 9.97 2.08
N HIS A 409 -7.01 9.98 1.24
CA HIS A 409 -6.79 9.07 0.13
C HIS A 409 -5.29 8.93 -0.17
N PRO A 410 -4.80 7.78 -0.66
CA PRO A 410 -3.42 7.62 -1.16
C PRO A 410 -2.94 8.74 -2.11
N THR A 411 -1.61 8.91 -2.19
CA THR A 411 -0.95 9.92 -3.02
C THR A 411 -0.22 9.26 -4.19
N GLU A 412 -0.27 9.88 -5.38
CA GLU A 412 0.35 9.44 -6.65
C GLU A 412 1.80 8.93 -6.47
N ASN A 413 2.62 9.63 -5.68
CA ASN A 413 4.03 9.32 -5.46
C ASN A 413 4.32 8.51 -4.18
N SER A 414 3.32 7.81 -3.61
CA SER A 414 3.38 7.08 -2.32
C SER A 414 3.78 7.93 -1.09
N SER A 415 3.94 9.24 -1.26
CA SER A 415 4.39 10.20 -0.25
C SER A 415 3.83 11.58 -0.57
N GLN A 416 3.54 12.38 0.47
CA GLN A 416 3.01 13.74 0.29
C GLN A 416 4.13 14.66 -0.21
N ARG A 417 3.94 15.27 -1.38
CA ARG A 417 4.84 16.30 -1.92
C ARG A 417 4.82 17.55 -1.03
N ALA A 418 5.98 18.22 -0.93
CA ALA A 418 6.04 19.54 -0.33
C ALA A 418 5.55 20.60 -1.32
N VAL A 419 4.54 21.38 -0.92
CA VAL A 419 3.90 22.45 -1.72
C VAL A 419 3.92 23.78 -0.96
N ALA A 420 3.67 24.90 -1.66
CA ALA A 420 3.78 26.25 -1.09
C ALA A 420 2.64 26.60 -0.12
N ASN A 421 1.40 26.29 -0.50
CA ASN A 421 0.21 26.60 0.30
C ASN A 421 -0.93 25.57 0.08
N GLY A 422 -1.97 25.70 0.88
CA GLY A 422 -3.18 24.88 0.85
C GLY A 422 -4.40 25.62 1.41
N ILE A 423 -5.60 25.07 1.19
CA ILE A 423 -6.83 25.53 1.84
C ILE A 423 -7.08 24.65 3.06
N GLY A 424 -7.08 25.25 4.25
CA GLY A 424 -7.40 24.61 5.52
C GLY A 424 -8.85 24.81 5.92
N VAL A 425 -9.46 23.78 6.50
CA VAL A 425 -10.78 23.83 7.15
C VAL A 425 -10.56 23.89 8.66
N PHE A 426 -10.96 24.98 9.29
CA PHE A 426 -10.82 25.20 10.72
C PHE A 426 -12.19 25.19 11.39
N THR A 427 -12.23 24.92 12.70
CA THR A 427 -13.48 24.88 13.45
C THR A 427 -13.41 25.65 14.76
N THR A 428 -14.51 26.31 15.09
CA THR A 428 -14.76 27.05 16.33
C THR A 428 -15.91 26.43 17.13
N ALA A 429 -16.28 25.18 16.79
CA ALA A 429 -17.35 24.44 17.46
C ALA A 429 -17.05 24.26 18.96
N PRO A 430 -17.96 24.67 19.87
CA PRO A 430 -17.77 24.43 21.30
C PRO A 430 -17.90 22.94 21.63
N ALA A 431 -17.38 22.53 22.78
CA ALA A 431 -17.61 21.18 23.30
C ALA A 431 -19.11 20.95 23.60
N GLY A 432 -19.67 19.89 23.03
CA GLY A 432 -21.07 19.50 23.15
C GLY A 432 -21.29 18.27 24.04
N GLN A 433 -22.48 17.69 23.93
CA GLN A 433 -22.84 16.44 24.61
C GLN A 433 -22.58 15.22 23.71
N LEU A 434 -22.28 14.06 24.30
CA LEU A 434 -22.07 12.80 23.57
C LEU A 434 -23.27 12.46 22.67
N ARG A 435 -23.06 12.52 21.35
CA ARG A 435 -24.08 12.31 20.31
C ARG A 435 -24.01 10.92 19.69
N GLY A 436 -22.82 10.35 19.59
CA GLY A 436 -22.63 9.06 18.95
C GLY A 436 -21.28 8.44 19.25
N LEU A 437 -21.16 7.21 18.78
CA LEU A 437 -19.99 6.35 18.96
C LEU A 437 -19.51 5.86 17.59
N LYS A 438 -18.23 5.49 17.53
CA LYS A 438 -17.62 4.77 16.41
C LYS A 438 -16.75 3.64 16.96
N ALA A 439 -17.26 2.41 16.87
CA ALA A 439 -16.59 1.19 17.28
C ALA A 439 -15.58 0.77 16.20
N SER A 440 -14.46 0.15 16.60
CA SER A 440 -13.53 -0.44 15.64
C SER A 440 -12.75 -1.63 16.22
N GLY A 441 -12.33 -2.53 15.34
CA GLY A 441 -11.58 -3.75 15.64
C GLY A 441 -11.73 -4.76 14.49
N SER A 442 -11.24 -5.98 14.68
CA SER A 442 -11.29 -7.03 13.64
C SER A 442 -12.73 -7.45 13.32
N THR A 443 -13.11 -7.47 12.03
CA THR A 443 -14.40 -7.98 11.56
C THR A 443 -14.39 -9.46 11.17
N VAL A 444 -13.20 -10.07 11.13
CA VAL A 444 -12.99 -11.52 10.98
C VAL A 444 -12.13 -12.01 12.14
N LEU A 445 -12.54 -13.12 12.77
CA LEU A 445 -11.88 -13.74 13.92
C LEU A 445 -11.77 -15.26 13.75
N PHE A 446 -10.90 -15.88 14.55
CA PHE A 446 -10.75 -17.33 14.67
C PHE A 446 -11.13 -17.80 16.09
N ILE A 447 -11.62 -19.03 16.23
CA ILE A 447 -11.95 -19.66 17.52
C ILE A 447 -10.69 -19.66 18.41
N GLY A 448 -10.86 -19.31 19.69
CA GLY A 448 -9.77 -19.11 20.64
C GLY A 448 -9.04 -17.76 20.50
N GLN A 449 -9.30 -16.97 19.45
CA GLN A 449 -8.67 -15.67 19.29
C GLN A 449 -9.19 -14.68 20.34
N GLN A 450 -8.26 -14.02 21.02
CA GLN A 450 -8.52 -12.78 21.73
C GLN A 450 -8.29 -11.59 20.79
N ALA A 451 -9.19 -10.61 20.79
CA ALA A 451 -9.08 -9.39 20.00
C ALA A 451 -9.61 -8.19 20.79
N SER A 452 -8.83 -7.13 20.87
CA SER A 452 -9.21 -5.88 21.52
C SER A 452 -9.98 -4.98 20.57
N TYR A 453 -11.14 -4.50 21.01
CA TYR A 453 -11.92 -3.49 20.31
C TYR A 453 -11.68 -2.11 20.93
N SER A 454 -11.78 -1.08 20.10
CA SER A 454 -11.70 0.32 20.53
C SER A 454 -12.99 1.06 20.18
N LEU A 455 -13.18 2.19 20.85
CA LEU A 455 -14.37 3.02 20.72
C LEU A 455 -13.96 4.48 20.70
N LYS A 456 -14.58 5.28 19.84
CA LYS A 456 -14.39 6.73 19.79
C LYS A 456 -15.74 7.41 19.96
N GLY A 457 -15.77 8.47 20.76
CA GLY A 457 -16.98 9.26 20.98
C GLY A 457 -16.94 10.54 20.16
N TYR A 458 -18.11 11.05 19.78
CA TYR A 458 -18.22 12.38 19.21
C TYR A 458 -19.44 13.15 19.74
N ASP A 459 -19.30 14.47 19.81
CA ASP A 459 -20.28 15.36 20.44
C ASP A 459 -21.41 15.83 19.49
N THR A 460 -22.28 16.70 19.98
CA THR A 460 -23.38 17.29 19.21
C THR A 460 -22.92 18.02 17.95
N TYR A 461 -21.69 18.53 17.95
CA TYR A 461 -21.01 19.26 16.89
C TYR A 461 -19.98 18.40 16.13
N TYR A 462 -19.95 17.08 16.35
CA TYR A 462 -19.00 16.14 15.75
C TYR A 462 -17.52 16.38 16.13
N ASN A 463 -17.24 17.09 17.22
CA ASN A 463 -15.90 17.07 17.82
C ASN A 463 -15.62 15.71 18.47
N PRO A 464 -14.37 15.24 18.52
CA PRO A 464 -13.99 14.06 19.30
C PRO A 464 -14.25 14.28 20.79
N ILE A 465 -14.72 13.24 21.47
CA ILE A 465 -14.78 13.15 22.93
C ILE A 465 -13.70 12.19 23.40
N ASP A 466 -12.97 12.59 24.44
CA ASP A 466 -11.98 11.76 25.14
C ASP A 466 -12.59 10.41 25.54
N THR A 467 -11.97 9.32 25.08
CA THR A 467 -12.46 7.95 25.27
C THR A 467 -12.43 7.51 26.73
N ALA A 468 -11.62 8.16 27.59
CA ALA A 468 -11.66 7.96 29.03
C ALA A 468 -13.01 8.39 29.66
N GLN A 469 -13.75 9.28 28.99
CA GLN A 469 -15.10 9.72 29.38
C GLN A 469 -16.22 8.83 28.80
N VAL A 470 -15.88 7.89 27.91
CA VAL A 470 -16.84 7.04 27.18
C VAL A 470 -16.86 5.63 27.79
N ALA A 471 -17.46 5.51 28.97
CA ALA A 471 -17.61 4.26 29.72
C ALA A 471 -18.61 3.29 29.04
N ALA A 472 -18.16 2.58 28.01
CA ALA A 472 -19.01 1.71 27.20
C ALA A 472 -19.04 0.24 27.64
N THR A 473 -20.23 -0.37 27.52
CA THR A 473 -20.44 -1.81 27.67
C THR A 473 -20.51 -2.48 26.29
N TRP A 474 -19.82 -3.60 26.13
CA TRP A 474 -19.79 -4.38 24.89
C TRP A 474 -20.65 -5.64 25.00
N LYS A 475 -21.38 -5.99 23.94
CA LYS A 475 -22.25 -7.17 23.87
C LYS A 475 -22.12 -7.90 22.54
N ASP A 476 -21.97 -9.22 22.61
CA ASP A 476 -22.12 -10.15 21.48
C ASP A 476 -23.61 -10.51 21.32
N ALA A 477 -24.18 -10.26 20.14
CA ALA A 477 -25.61 -10.47 19.90
C ALA A 477 -26.05 -11.94 19.83
N THR A 478 -25.14 -12.89 19.58
CA THR A 478 -25.49 -14.32 19.38
C THR A 478 -24.74 -15.28 20.31
N GLY A 479 -23.82 -14.79 21.14
CA GLY A 479 -23.16 -15.59 22.19
C GLY A 479 -22.16 -16.61 21.63
N LEU A 480 -21.40 -16.19 20.62
CA LEU A 480 -20.30 -16.97 20.02
C LEU A 480 -18.98 -16.81 20.80
N GLY A 481 -18.94 -15.93 21.79
CA GLY A 481 -17.78 -15.67 22.63
C GLY A 481 -18.14 -14.76 23.81
N THR A 482 -17.13 -14.15 24.43
CA THR A 482 -17.29 -13.30 25.62
C THR A 482 -16.43 -12.04 25.56
N PHE A 483 -16.97 -10.93 26.09
CA PHE A 483 -16.21 -9.70 26.34
C PHE A 483 -15.66 -9.66 27.77
N SER A 484 -14.43 -9.18 27.92
CA SER A 484 -13.82 -8.74 29.18
C SER A 484 -13.29 -7.32 28.96
N GLY A 485 -13.97 -6.32 29.50
CA GLY A 485 -13.78 -4.93 29.05
C GLY A 485 -14.14 -4.79 27.56
N SER A 486 -13.20 -4.28 26.76
CA SER A 486 -13.31 -4.26 25.29
C SER A 486 -12.56 -5.40 24.58
N THR A 487 -11.93 -6.33 25.31
CA THR A 487 -11.29 -7.52 24.74
C THR A 487 -12.32 -8.63 24.58
N TYR A 488 -12.54 -9.08 23.35
CA TYR A 488 -13.39 -10.21 23.03
C TYR A 488 -12.57 -11.51 22.93
N THR A 489 -13.10 -12.62 23.42
CA THR A 489 -12.58 -13.97 23.20
C THR A 489 -13.59 -14.78 22.39
N ALA A 490 -13.23 -15.18 21.17
CA ALA A 490 -14.07 -15.99 20.30
C ALA A 490 -14.08 -17.46 20.76
N ALA A 491 -15.26 -18.07 20.91
CA ALA A 491 -15.42 -19.44 21.40
C ALA A 491 -16.10 -20.42 20.42
N LYS A 492 -16.87 -19.90 19.44
CA LYS A 492 -17.63 -20.68 18.45
C LYS A 492 -17.61 -19.97 17.09
N ALA A 493 -17.69 -20.74 16.01
CA ALA A 493 -17.87 -20.21 14.67
C ALA A 493 -19.27 -19.62 14.44
N GLY A 494 -19.39 -18.68 13.51
CA GLY A 494 -20.66 -18.09 13.09
C GLY A 494 -20.56 -16.60 12.76
N LYS A 495 -21.71 -15.94 12.62
CA LYS A 495 -21.80 -14.48 12.44
C LYS A 495 -22.53 -13.85 13.62
N THR A 496 -22.08 -12.67 14.02
CA THR A 496 -22.64 -11.90 15.13
C THR A 496 -22.51 -10.40 14.86
N THR A 497 -23.14 -9.61 15.72
CA THR A 497 -23.00 -8.16 15.78
C THR A 497 -22.52 -7.79 17.17
N PHE A 498 -21.33 -7.21 17.27
CA PHE A 498 -20.86 -6.59 18.51
C PHE A 498 -21.51 -5.21 18.64
N THR A 499 -22.13 -4.96 19.78
CA THR A 499 -22.76 -3.67 20.08
C THR A 499 -22.03 -3.01 21.25
N ALA A 500 -21.47 -1.83 21.04
CA ALA A 500 -20.96 -0.96 22.10
C ALA A 500 -22.07 0.00 22.53
N VAL A 501 -22.27 0.19 23.84
CA VAL A 501 -23.31 1.08 24.40
C VAL A 501 -22.72 1.94 25.52
N SER A 502 -22.84 3.26 25.41
CA SER A 502 -22.48 4.23 26.45
C SER A 502 -23.67 5.17 26.69
N GLY A 503 -24.26 5.12 27.89
CA GLY A 503 -25.50 5.84 28.17
C GLY A 503 -26.63 5.43 27.21
N SER A 504 -27.19 6.40 26.48
CA SER A 504 -28.21 6.19 25.45
C SER A 504 -27.67 5.93 24.04
N VAL A 505 -26.37 6.18 23.79
CA VAL A 505 -25.77 6.03 22.46
C VAL A 505 -25.16 4.65 22.27
N LYS A 506 -25.23 4.13 21.05
CA LYS A 506 -24.69 2.81 20.67
C LYS A 506 -24.07 2.84 19.28
N ASP A 507 -23.15 1.92 19.01
CA ASP A 507 -22.67 1.60 17.67
C ASP A 507 -22.46 0.08 17.50
N GLN A 508 -22.39 -0.40 16.26
CA GLN A 508 -22.48 -1.83 15.92
C GLN A 508 -21.46 -2.27 14.85
N LEU A 509 -20.72 -3.34 15.16
CA LEU A 509 -19.79 -4.02 14.24
C LEU A 509 -20.30 -5.41 13.88
N SER A 510 -20.41 -5.71 12.58
CA SER A 510 -20.63 -7.08 12.10
C SER A 510 -19.33 -7.88 12.14
N VAL A 511 -19.34 -9.05 12.77
CA VAL A 511 -18.16 -9.90 12.95
C VAL A 511 -18.44 -11.34 12.54
N GLU A 512 -17.50 -11.93 11.79
CA GLU A 512 -17.51 -13.33 11.35
C GLU A 512 -16.41 -14.11 12.08
N ILE A 513 -16.78 -15.16 12.82
CA ILE A 513 -15.83 -16.08 13.46
C ILE A 513 -15.76 -17.34 12.59
N ILE A 514 -14.59 -17.60 12.01
CA ILE A 514 -14.38 -18.66 11.02
C ILE A 514 -14.44 -20.05 11.64
N GLY A 515 -15.30 -20.93 11.13
CA GLY A 515 -15.31 -22.36 11.50
C GLY A 515 -14.52 -23.25 10.54
N SER A 516 -14.21 -24.47 10.97
CA SER A 516 -13.63 -25.53 10.13
C SER A 516 -14.42 -25.76 8.83
N ASP A 517 -15.74 -25.64 8.87
CA ASP A 517 -16.63 -25.76 7.70
C ASP A 517 -16.58 -24.61 6.69
N GLN A 518 -15.89 -23.51 7.01
CA GLN A 518 -15.57 -22.46 6.05
C GLN A 518 -14.19 -22.66 5.40
N ILE A 519 -13.39 -23.63 5.87
CA ILE A 519 -12.00 -23.85 5.43
C ILE A 519 -11.95 -24.87 4.29
N ALA A 520 -11.31 -24.47 3.19
CA ALA A 520 -10.96 -25.33 2.06
C ALA A 520 -9.59 -26.02 2.28
N GLN A 521 -8.63 -25.28 2.85
CA GLN A 521 -7.28 -25.78 3.12
C GLN A 521 -6.64 -25.08 4.32
N LEU A 522 -5.93 -25.84 5.15
CA LEU A 522 -4.87 -25.35 6.05
C LEU A 522 -3.50 -25.70 5.45
N SER A 523 -2.50 -24.86 5.67
CA SER A 523 -1.08 -25.15 5.40
C SER A 523 -0.21 -24.72 6.58
N VAL A 524 0.85 -25.48 6.87
CA VAL A 524 1.91 -25.09 7.81
C VAL A 524 3.13 -24.67 7.00
N GLU A 525 3.60 -23.44 7.19
CA GLU A 525 4.71 -22.85 6.42
C GLU A 525 5.93 -22.70 7.34
N ALA A 526 6.74 -23.75 7.43
CA ALA A 526 7.90 -23.77 8.34
C ALA A 526 9.17 -23.20 7.72
N SER A 527 9.91 -22.40 8.49
CA SER A 527 11.12 -21.74 7.97
C SER A 527 12.34 -22.66 7.81
N SER A 528 12.44 -23.74 8.59
CA SER A 528 13.62 -24.62 8.62
C SER A 528 13.21 -26.03 9.10
N PRO A 529 12.44 -26.81 8.29
CA PRO A 529 11.76 -28.06 8.71
C PRO A 529 12.70 -29.26 8.88
N VAL A 530 13.78 -29.09 9.63
CA VAL A 530 14.78 -30.12 9.93
C VAL A 530 14.51 -30.71 11.31
N LEU A 531 14.56 -32.04 11.40
CA LEU A 531 14.51 -32.79 12.64
C LEU A 531 15.89 -32.76 13.33
N GLU A 532 16.14 -31.71 14.10
CA GLU A 532 17.43 -31.43 14.78
C GLU A 532 17.12 -31.03 16.24
N ALA A 533 17.71 -31.74 17.22
CA ALA A 533 17.43 -31.48 18.64
C ALA A 533 17.97 -30.11 19.08
N GLY A 534 17.21 -29.41 19.93
CA GLY A 534 17.46 -28.02 20.31
C GLY A 534 17.00 -26.97 19.28
N LYS A 535 16.70 -27.37 18.03
CA LYS A 535 16.33 -26.42 16.97
C LYS A 535 14.98 -25.76 17.26
N THR A 536 14.90 -24.46 17.01
CA THR A 536 13.66 -23.67 17.15
C THR A 536 13.43 -22.85 15.88
N PHE A 537 12.23 -22.92 15.31
CA PHE A 537 11.87 -22.19 14.08
C PHE A 537 10.39 -21.80 14.04
N ALA A 538 10.04 -20.85 13.17
CA ALA A 538 8.66 -20.38 13.01
C ALA A 538 7.82 -21.41 12.23
N VAL A 539 6.58 -21.60 12.65
CA VAL A 539 5.58 -22.49 12.04
C VAL A 539 4.21 -21.78 11.87
N PRO A 540 4.14 -20.63 11.16
CA PRO A 540 2.87 -20.01 10.82
C PRO A 540 1.93 -20.98 10.09
N VAL A 541 0.63 -20.84 10.37
CA VAL A 541 -0.44 -21.66 9.79
C VAL A 541 -1.37 -20.76 9.00
N THR A 542 -1.64 -21.10 7.75
CA THR A 542 -2.48 -20.33 6.83
C THR A 542 -3.76 -21.10 6.53
N ALA A 543 -4.92 -20.47 6.71
CA ALA A 543 -6.20 -20.94 6.15
C ALA A 543 -6.45 -20.31 4.79
N THR A 544 -6.92 -21.13 3.84
CA THR A 544 -7.66 -20.72 2.66
C THR A 544 -9.11 -21.15 2.84
N LEU A 545 -10.04 -20.20 2.73
CA LEU A 545 -11.47 -20.44 2.89
C LEU A 545 -12.11 -20.95 1.58
N LEU A 546 -13.33 -21.49 1.68
CA LEU A 546 -14.14 -21.93 0.54
C LEU A 546 -14.52 -20.77 -0.40
N ASP A 547 -14.51 -19.53 0.08
CA ASP A 547 -14.71 -18.31 -0.72
C ASP A 547 -13.40 -17.73 -1.31
N GLY A 548 -12.26 -18.41 -1.09
CA GLY A 548 -10.95 -18.02 -1.61
C GLY A 548 -10.17 -17.03 -0.73
N ARG A 549 -10.78 -16.44 0.32
CA ARG A 549 -10.04 -15.58 1.27
C ARG A 549 -8.92 -16.38 1.96
N LYS A 550 -7.81 -15.69 2.28
CA LYS A 550 -6.65 -16.29 2.96
C LYS A 550 -6.28 -15.51 4.21
N PHE A 551 -5.93 -16.23 5.27
CA PHE A 551 -5.61 -15.67 6.58
C PHE A 551 -4.54 -16.50 7.29
N THR A 552 -3.57 -15.86 7.92
CA THR A 552 -2.69 -16.51 8.91
C THR A 552 -3.44 -16.64 10.24
N LEU A 553 -3.44 -17.82 10.84
CA LEU A 553 -4.13 -18.09 12.09
C LEU A 553 -3.35 -17.49 13.28
N PRO A 554 -4.04 -16.90 14.28
CA PRO A 554 -3.44 -16.58 15.57
C PRO A 554 -2.86 -17.84 16.23
N ALA A 555 -1.66 -17.77 16.79
CA ALA A 555 -1.00 -18.93 17.41
C ALA A 555 -1.85 -19.60 18.51
N GLN A 556 -2.57 -18.79 19.30
CA GLN A 556 -3.50 -19.25 20.35
C GLN A 556 -4.71 -20.05 19.83
N SER A 557 -5.05 -19.93 18.54
CA SER A 557 -6.13 -20.68 17.91
C SER A 557 -5.70 -22.07 17.44
N VAL A 558 -4.38 -22.32 17.32
CA VAL A 558 -3.83 -23.57 16.78
C VAL A 558 -3.36 -24.48 17.91
N LYS A 559 -3.91 -25.70 17.96
CA LYS A 559 -3.41 -26.79 18.80
C LYS A 559 -2.41 -27.64 18.00
N TRP A 560 -1.47 -28.29 18.68
CA TRP A 560 -0.40 -29.05 18.03
C TRP A 560 -0.30 -30.47 18.58
N GLU A 561 -0.25 -31.44 17.68
CA GLU A 561 0.10 -32.83 17.96
C GLU A 561 1.51 -33.10 17.42
N LEU A 562 2.43 -33.57 18.27
CA LEU A 562 3.82 -33.86 17.90
C LEU A 562 4.06 -35.37 17.91
N SER A 563 4.76 -35.89 16.89
CA SER A 563 5.07 -37.31 16.75
C SER A 563 6.49 -37.52 16.21
N GLY A 564 7.16 -38.59 16.64
CA GLY A 564 8.56 -38.89 16.30
C GLY A 564 9.61 -38.10 17.11
N PHE A 565 9.22 -37.05 17.82
CA PHE A 565 10.07 -36.22 18.68
C PHE A 565 9.28 -35.61 19.85
N THR A 566 9.98 -35.12 20.87
CA THR A 566 9.41 -34.30 21.95
C THR A 566 9.76 -32.84 21.74
N GLY A 567 8.85 -31.93 22.12
CA GLY A 567 9.01 -30.50 21.89
C GLY A 567 7.76 -29.73 22.33
N ALA A 568 7.72 -28.45 21.98
CA ALA A 568 6.56 -27.59 22.22
C ALA A 568 6.42 -26.54 21.11
N VAL A 569 5.19 -26.09 20.84
CA VAL A 569 4.94 -24.88 20.05
C VAL A 569 4.47 -23.77 21.00
N LYS A 570 5.16 -22.63 20.97
CA LYS A 570 4.79 -21.42 21.72
C LYS A 570 4.94 -20.21 20.81
N ASP A 571 3.97 -19.30 20.85
CA ASP A 571 3.98 -18.02 20.12
C ASP A 571 4.29 -18.17 18.62
N GLY A 572 3.78 -19.25 18.00
CA GLY A 572 4.00 -19.58 16.59
C GLY A 572 5.37 -20.17 16.24
N LYS A 573 6.20 -20.53 17.24
CA LYS A 573 7.51 -21.16 17.06
C LYS A 573 7.52 -22.57 17.64
N LEU A 574 8.00 -23.53 16.87
CA LEU A 574 8.23 -24.92 17.29
C LEU A 574 9.67 -25.06 17.81
N THR A 575 9.82 -25.59 19.02
CA THR A 575 11.11 -26.01 19.60
C THR A 575 11.14 -27.53 19.70
N ILE A 576 12.16 -28.15 19.11
CA ILE A 576 12.43 -29.60 19.19
C ILE A 576 13.34 -29.84 20.40
N SER A 577 12.87 -30.61 21.39
CA SER A 577 13.64 -30.93 22.60
C SER A 577 14.50 -32.17 22.41
N ALA A 578 13.92 -33.29 21.96
CA ALA A 578 14.66 -34.53 21.69
C ALA A 578 13.99 -35.35 20.58
N ILE A 579 14.79 -36.09 19.80
CA ILE A 579 14.32 -36.96 18.72
C ILE A 579 14.05 -38.37 19.31
N GLY A 580 12.98 -39.03 18.87
CA GLY A 580 12.65 -40.38 19.30
C GLY A 580 13.69 -41.41 18.83
N ALA A 581 13.93 -42.44 19.64
CA ALA A 581 14.89 -43.51 19.31
C ALA A 581 14.55 -44.17 17.96
N GLY A 582 15.53 -44.20 17.04
CA GLY A 582 15.36 -44.76 15.70
C GLY A 582 14.49 -43.94 14.74
N LYS A 583 14.16 -42.68 15.05
CA LYS A 583 13.36 -41.81 14.18
C LYS A 583 14.23 -40.92 13.29
N THR A 584 14.10 -41.08 11.98
CA THR A 584 14.68 -40.22 10.92
C THR A 584 13.72 -39.11 10.46
N GLU A 585 12.43 -39.25 10.80
CA GLU A 585 11.33 -38.36 10.48
C GLU A 585 10.48 -38.08 11.72
N GLY A 586 9.86 -36.90 11.75
CA GLY A 586 8.97 -36.42 12.79
C GLY A 586 7.88 -35.53 12.20
N TYR A 587 6.82 -35.30 12.98
CA TYR A 587 5.60 -34.69 12.50
C TYR A 587 5.06 -33.68 13.52
N ALA A 588 4.73 -32.48 13.07
CA ALA A 588 4.01 -31.48 13.84
C ALA A 588 2.69 -31.18 13.14
N ILE A 589 1.59 -31.71 13.66
CA ILE A 589 0.26 -31.57 13.07
C ILE A 589 -0.42 -30.38 13.75
N ALA A 590 -0.62 -29.31 12.98
CA ALA A 590 -1.44 -28.18 13.38
C ALA A 590 -2.92 -28.58 13.33
N ARG A 591 -3.70 -28.18 14.34
CA ARG A 591 -5.16 -28.33 14.37
C ARG A 591 -5.87 -27.04 14.72
N TYR A 592 -6.88 -26.70 13.92
CA TYR A 592 -7.81 -25.61 14.15
C TYR A 592 -9.23 -26.13 13.99
N ASP A 593 -10.07 -26.00 15.04
CA ASP A 593 -11.46 -26.46 15.04
C ASP A 593 -11.64 -27.92 14.52
N GLY A 594 -10.71 -28.81 14.91
CA GLY A 594 -10.63 -30.20 14.45
C GLY A 594 -9.94 -30.41 13.09
N PHE A 595 -9.94 -29.41 12.22
CA PHE A 595 -9.28 -29.42 10.91
C PHE A 595 -7.76 -29.47 11.07
N SER A 596 -7.08 -30.42 10.42
CA SER A 596 -5.62 -30.64 10.52
C SER A 596 -4.82 -30.09 9.35
N ALA A 597 -3.54 -29.75 9.56
CA ALA A 597 -2.50 -29.78 8.53
C ALA A 597 -1.18 -30.34 9.08
N PRO A 598 -0.51 -31.27 8.37
CA PRO A 598 0.78 -31.80 8.80
C PRO A 598 1.92 -30.85 8.41
N LEU A 599 2.93 -30.77 9.28
CA LEU A 599 4.30 -30.43 8.92
C LEU A 599 5.17 -31.66 9.13
N VAL A 600 5.86 -32.11 8.07
CA VAL A 600 6.84 -33.20 8.16
C VAL A 600 8.24 -32.62 8.34
N LEU A 601 9.00 -33.22 9.25
CA LEU A 601 10.36 -32.85 9.62
C LEU A 601 11.27 -34.05 9.36
N THR A 602 12.42 -33.85 8.71
CA THR A 602 13.37 -34.92 8.41
C THR A 602 14.78 -34.56 8.82
N ALA A 603 15.62 -35.56 9.09
CA ALA A 603 17.04 -35.35 9.31
C ALA A 603 17.68 -34.58 8.13
N GLY A 604 18.55 -33.62 8.42
CA GLY A 604 19.13 -32.74 7.40
C GLY A 604 20.26 -33.41 6.62
N THR A 605 20.17 -33.43 5.28
CA THR A 605 21.26 -33.86 4.39
C THR A 605 22.07 -32.66 3.94
N ASN A 606 23.36 -32.64 4.28
CA ASN A 606 24.30 -31.62 3.80
C ASN A 606 24.75 -31.96 2.37
N LYS A 607 24.66 -30.98 1.45
CA LYS A 607 25.34 -31.01 0.14
C LYS A 607 26.41 -29.91 0.09
N LYS A 608 27.62 -30.25 -0.37
CA LYS A 608 28.62 -29.25 -0.79
C LYS A 608 28.00 -28.39 -1.91
N PHE A 609 28.14 -27.06 -1.84
CA PHE A 609 27.51 -26.12 -2.76
C PHE A 609 28.54 -25.30 -3.54
N ILE A 610 29.50 -24.67 -2.84
CA ILE A 610 30.60 -23.92 -3.45
C ILE A 610 31.88 -24.16 -2.64
N ASP A 611 32.92 -24.59 -3.33
CA ASP A 611 34.28 -24.79 -2.81
C ASP A 611 35.34 -23.96 -3.54
N PHE A 612 34.94 -23.23 -4.58
CA PHE A 612 35.78 -22.43 -5.47
C PHE A 612 36.84 -23.20 -6.27
N ASP A 613 37.40 -24.30 -5.76
CA ASP A 613 38.30 -25.29 -6.40
C ASP A 613 37.97 -25.63 -7.85
N SER A 614 36.67 -25.68 -8.18
CA SER A 614 36.14 -26.13 -9.47
C SER A 614 35.23 -25.09 -10.14
N SER A 615 35.26 -23.84 -9.67
CA SER A 615 34.26 -22.83 -10.05
C SER A 615 34.38 -22.35 -11.51
N THR A 616 33.25 -22.40 -12.22
CA THR A 616 33.14 -22.10 -13.66
C THR A 616 32.49 -20.74 -13.96
N TYR A 617 32.20 -19.95 -12.93
CA TYR A 617 31.49 -18.68 -13.01
C TYR A 617 32.36 -17.51 -12.54
N SER A 618 32.07 -16.32 -13.06
CA SER A 618 32.84 -15.12 -12.72
C SER A 618 32.62 -14.67 -11.26
N ILE A 619 33.66 -14.09 -10.68
CA ILE A 619 33.60 -13.35 -9.41
C ILE A 619 34.01 -11.92 -9.71
N SER A 620 33.26 -10.95 -9.18
CA SER A 620 33.57 -9.53 -9.35
C SER A 620 33.41 -8.74 -8.06
N TYR A 621 34.18 -7.67 -7.94
CA TYR A 621 34.10 -6.73 -6.83
C TYR A 621 33.00 -5.69 -7.06
N SER A 622 32.31 -5.30 -5.98
CA SER A 622 31.57 -4.03 -5.91
C SER A 622 31.56 -3.49 -4.48
N GLY A 623 31.21 -2.22 -4.29
CA GLY A 623 31.10 -1.61 -2.97
C GLY A 623 30.06 -0.48 -2.92
N THR A 624 29.61 -0.13 -1.72
CA THR A 624 28.80 1.07 -1.47
C THR A 624 29.63 2.34 -1.61
N ASN A 625 29.04 3.50 -1.94
CA ASN A 625 29.55 4.84 -1.60
C ASN A 625 31.09 5.04 -1.72
N ALA A 626 31.70 4.67 -2.86
CA ALA A 626 33.15 4.77 -3.11
C ALA A 626 34.09 3.92 -2.23
N VAL A 627 33.58 2.88 -1.54
CA VAL A 627 34.40 1.81 -0.94
C VAL A 627 35.24 1.12 -2.02
N THR A 628 36.56 1.11 -1.85
CA THR A 628 37.50 0.41 -2.74
C THR A 628 37.87 -0.97 -2.20
N GLY A 629 38.35 -1.86 -3.07
CA GLY A 629 38.65 -3.25 -2.71
C GLY A 629 38.84 -4.15 -3.92
N SER A 630 38.93 -5.46 -3.70
CA SER A 630 39.01 -6.48 -4.74
C SER A 630 38.35 -7.79 -4.29
N ALA A 631 37.89 -8.59 -5.24
CA ALA A 631 37.32 -9.92 -4.99
C ALA A 631 37.82 -10.89 -6.06
N GLY A 632 38.25 -12.09 -5.68
CA GLY A 632 38.81 -13.07 -6.59
C GLY A 632 39.23 -14.36 -5.90
N LEU A 633 39.72 -15.33 -6.67
CA LEU A 633 40.18 -16.62 -6.15
C LEU A 633 41.68 -16.61 -5.87
N VAL A 634 42.06 -17.18 -4.74
CA VAL A 634 43.46 -17.30 -4.29
C VAL A 634 43.76 -18.72 -3.84
N THR A 635 45.02 -19.13 -3.90
CA THR A 635 45.53 -20.41 -3.39
C THR A 635 46.56 -20.17 -2.28
N GLY A 636 46.88 -21.19 -1.49
CA GLY A 636 47.97 -21.14 -0.51
C GLY A 636 47.69 -20.31 0.74
N LEU A 637 46.42 -20.10 1.11
CA LEU A 637 46.06 -19.52 2.40
C LEU A 637 46.48 -20.43 3.56
N GLU A 638 46.96 -19.82 4.65
CA GLU A 638 47.39 -20.57 5.83
C GLU A 638 46.24 -21.40 6.41
N GLY A 639 46.50 -22.68 6.70
CA GLY A 639 45.50 -23.63 7.18
C GLY A 639 44.44 -24.08 6.16
N SER A 640 44.46 -23.62 4.90
CA SER A 640 43.58 -24.16 3.85
C SER A 640 44.15 -25.46 3.26
N SER A 641 43.28 -26.44 3.00
CA SER A 641 43.65 -27.76 2.47
C SER A 641 43.88 -27.74 0.95
N THR A 642 44.96 -27.07 0.51
CA THR A 642 45.48 -27.06 -0.87
C THR A 642 44.58 -26.50 -1.98
N GLY A 643 43.39 -26.00 -1.64
CA GLY A 643 42.37 -25.55 -2.60
C GLY A 643 42.47 -24.09 -3.05
N GLN A 644 41.47 -23.66 -3.83
CA GLN A 644 41.18 -22.25 -4.09
C GLN A 644 40.14 -21.73 -3.08
N ALA A 645 40.31 -20.51 -2.57
CA ALA A 645 39.30 -19.82 -1.76
C ALA A 645 38.93 -18.47 -2.36
N LEU A 646 37.72 -18.00 -2.09
CA LEU A 646 37.28 -16.66 -2.45
C LEU A 646 37.84 -15.64 -1.45
N GLN A 647 38.75 -14.77 -1.88
CA GLN A 647 39.25 -13.65 -1.10
C GLN A 647 38.49 -12.36 -1.43
N LEU A 648 38.22 -11.55 -0.41
CA LEU A 648 37.58 -10.23 -0.48
C LEU A 648 38.42 -9.23 0.33
N ASN A 649 39.11 -8.33 -0.38
CA ASN A 649 39.86 -7.21 0.20
C ASN A 649 38.98 -5.95 0.21
N TYR A 650 39.05 -5.14 1.27
CA TYR A 650 38.21 -3.95 1.43
C TYR A 650 38.94 -2.75 2.03
N ASP A 651 38.52 -1.55 1.61
CA ASP A 651 38.98 -0.24 2.07
C ASP A 651 37.79 0.73 2.24
N PHE A 652 37.43 0.94 3.50
CA PHE A 652 36.37 1.81 4.01
C PHE A 652 36.87 3.22 4.37
N SER A 653 38.15 3.56 4.13
CA SER A 653 38.75 4.84 4.56
C SER A 653 38.20 6.06 3.81
N LYS A 654 37.82 5.90 2.54
CA LYS A 654 37.36 6.99 1.66
C LYS A 654 35.91 7.40 1.86
N VAL A 655 35.22 6.79 2.83
CA VAL A 655 33.78 6.97 3.05
C VAL A 655 33.58 7.57 4.44
N THR A 656 32.90 8.71 4.53
CA THR A 656 32.85 9.53 5.76
C THR A 656 31.55 9.42 6.55
N SER A 657 30.50 8.80 6.00
CA SER A 657 29.21 8.60 6.66
C SER A 657 28.45 7.38 6.09
N GLY A 658 27.44 6.91 6.82
CA GLY A 658 26.59 5.80 6.39
C GLY A 658 27.20 4.40 6.58
N THR A 659 26.37 3.40 6.27
CA THR A 659 26.80 1.99 6.22
C THR A 659 27.74 1.75 5.04
N LYS A 660 28.86 1.09 5.30
CA LYS A 660 29.90 0.76 4.33
C LYS A 660 29.90 -0.74 4.09
N ALA A 661 29.96 -1.18 2.84
CA ALA A 661 30.07 -2.60 2.50
C ALA A 661 30.89 -2.83 1.23
N ALA A 662 31.66 -3.91 1.25
CA ALA A 662 32.43 -4.44 0.13
C ALA A 662 31.91 -5.84 -0.19
N TYR A 663 31.66 -6.14 -1.47
CA TYR A 663 30.94 -7.32 -1.92
C TYR A 663 31.75 -8.14 -2.92
N ALA A 664 31.89 -9.44 -2.65
CA ALA A 664 32.23 -10.44 -3.65
C ALA A 664 30.95 -10.91 -4.34
N VAL A 665 30.70 -10.44 -5.56
CA VAL A 665 29.52 -10.77 -6.37
C VAL A 665 29.82 -12.00 -7.22
N MET A 666 28.98 -13.02 -7.11
CA MET A 666 29.15 -14.28 -7.85
C MET A 666 28.26 -14.30 -9.08
N ASN A 667 28.82 -14.67 -10.23
CA ASN A 667 28.15 -14.83 -11.52
C ASN A 667 27.31 -13.60 -11.98
N GLY A 668 27.61 -12.40 -11.45
CA GLY A 668 26.85 -11.15 -11.64
C GLY A 668 25.44 -11.14 -11.01
N THR A 669 24.64 -12.18 -11.26
CA THR A 669 23.26 -12.34 -10.78
C THR A 669 23.10 -13.39 -9.67
N GLY A 670 24.19 -14.02 -9.25
CA GLY A 670 24.24 -15.10 -8.26
C GLY A 670 24.31 -16.52 -8.84
N VAL A 671 24.79 -17.44 -8.01
CA VAL A 671 24.79 -18.89 -8.27
C VAL A 671 23.44 -19.45 -7.85
N ALA A 672 22.82 -20.24 -8.73
CA ALA A 672 21.52 -20.85 -8.46
C ALA A 672 21.61 -21.97 -7.40
N ILE A 673 20.64 -21.98 -6.50
CA ILE A 673 20.48 -22.99 -5.45
C ILE A 673 19.42 -23.99 -5.92
N GLU A 674 19.77 -25.28 -5.96
CA GLU A 674 18.82 -26.36 -6.21
C GLU A 674 17.82 -26.50 -5.06
N GLY A 675 16.57 -26.88 -5.36
CA GLY A 675 15.61 -27.28 -4.32
C GLY A 675 15.33 -26.19 -3.28
N LYS A 676 15.17 -26.60 -2.01
CA LYS A 676 14.88 -25.72 -0.86
C LYS A 676 15.75 -26.08 0.35
N PRO A 677 16.93 -25.47 0.52
CA PRO A 677 17.75 -25.69 1.71
C PRO A 677 17.20 -24.91 2.91
N SER A 678 17.68 -25.29 4.09
CA SER A 678 17.19 -24.83 5.39
C SER A 678 18.27 -24.05 6.17
N THR A 679 19.53 -24.50 6.11
CA THR A 679 20.69 -23.76 6.64
C THR A 679 21.83 -23.78 5.63
N MET A 680 22.70 -22.77 5.71
CA MET A 680 24.00 -22.71 5.03
C MET A 680 25.11 -22.72 6.08
N THR A 681 26.16 -23.49 5.84
CA THR A 681 27.47 -23.29 6.49
C THR A 681 28.48 -22.75 5.50
N VAL A 682 29.47 -22.01 6.00
CA VAL A 682 30.59 -21.46 5.23
C VAL A 682 31.79 -21.31 6.15
N ASP A 683 32.97 -21.69 5.67
CA ASP A 683 34.22 -21.46 6.37
C ASP A 683 34.72 -20.05 6.04
N VAL A 684 35.07 -19.27 7.06
CA VAL A 684 35.51 -17.87 6.91
C VAL A 684 36.85 -17.65 7.61
N TYR A 685 37.85 -17.26 6.83
CA TYR A 685 39.12 -16.76 7.35
C TYR A 685 38.90 -15.33 7.87
N GLY A 686 39.02 -15.14 9.18
CA GLY A 686 38.84 -13.85 9.85
C GLY A 686 40.11 -13.00 9.88
N ASP A 687 39.92 -11.69 9.99
CA ASP A 687 40.95 -10.64 10.09
C ASP A 687 40.90 -9.86 11.42
N GLY A 688 40.12 -10.33 12.39
CA GLY A 688 39.90 -9.65 13.67
C GLY A 688 39.24 -8.26 13.59
N SER A 689 38.72 -7.86 12.42
CA SER A 689 38.31 -6.48 12.13
C SER A 689 37.09 -5.93 12.89
N VAL A 690 36.36 -6.78 13.61
CA VAL A 690 35.10 -6.46 14.30
C VAL A 690 33.96 -6.03 13.33
N ASN A 691 34.17 -6.18 12.01
CA ASN A 691 33.13 -5.97 10.99
C ASN A 691 32.09 -7.10 10.96
N TRP A 692 30.93 -6.84 10.34
CA TRP A 692 29.89 -7.85 10.10
C TRP A 692 30.23 -8.67 8.85
N VAL A 693 29.94 -9.97 8.88
CA VAL A 693 30.07 -10.87 7.72
C VAL A 693 28.71 -11.42 7.34
N ARG A 694 28.36 -11.30 6.06
CA ARG A 694 26.99 -11.45 5.57
C ARG A 694 26.94 -12.12 4.20
N ALA A 695 25.78 -12.69 3.89
CA ALA A 695 25.42 -13.23 2.58
C ALA A 695 24.17 -12.51 2.06
N GLU A 696 24.01 -12.37 0.76
CA GLU A 696 22.75 -11.93 0.15
C GLU A 696 22.22 -13.01 -0.79
N PHE A 697 21.01 -13.45 -0.52
CA PHE A 697 20.24 -14.29 -1.42
C PHE A 697 19.33 -13.42 -2.30
N THR A 698 18.92 -13.91 -3.46
CA THR A 698 17.93 -13.28 -4.33
C THR A 698 16.94 -14.31 -4.83
N ASP A 699 15.65 -14.03 -4.70
CA ASP A 699 14.58 -14.95 -5.08
C ASP A 699 14.15 -14.78 -6.55
N ALA A 700 13.26 -15.66 -7.02
CA ALA A 700 12.80 -15.66 -8.42
C ALA A 700 11.98 -14.42 -8.82
N ALA A 701 11.52 -13.61 -7.86
CA ALA A 701 10.92 -12.30 -8.11
C ALA A 701 11.95 -11.15 -8.11
N GLY A 702 13.24 -11.46 -7.96
CA GLY A 702 14.33 -10.49 -7.91
C GLY A 702 14.52 -9.82 -6.54
N LYS A 703 13.77 -10.24 -5.51
CA LYS A 703 13.85 -9.63 -4.18
C LYS A 703 15.09 -10.13 -3.44
N ALA A 704 15.83 -9.20 -2.84
CA ALA A 704 17.05 -9.48 -2.07
C ALA A 704 16.75 -9.81 -0.60
N TYR A 705 17.51 -10.75 -0.04
CA TYR A 705 17.41 -11.22 1.34
C TYR A 705 18.80 -11.28 1.99
N PRO A 706 19.21 -10.25 2.76
CA PRO A 706 20.52 -10.21 3.41
C PRO A 706 20.52 -10.99 4.73
N VAL A 707 21.37 -12.01 4.82
CA VAL A 707 21.56 -12.89 5.99
C VAL A 707 22.88 -12.54 6.67
N THR A 708 22.88 -12.43 8.00
CA THR A 708 24.11 -12.26 8.78
C THR A 708 24.70 -13.62 9.14
N LEU A 709 26.01 -13.77 8.89
CA LEU A 709 26.80 -14.97 9.19
C LEU A 709 27.57 -14.79 10.51
N ALA A 710 28.07 -13.56 10.74
CA ALA A 710 28.58 -13.09 12.03
C ALA A 710 28.35 -11.57 12.15
N ASP A 711 28.06 -11.10 13.36
CA ASP A 711 27.90 -9.69 13.73
C ASP A 711 29.24 -9.00 14.05
N LYS A 712 30.22 -9.72 14.61
CA LYS A 712 31.58 -9.24 14.82
C LYS A 712 32.63 -10.30 14.44
N VAL A 713 33.53 -10.00 13.50
CA VAL A 713 34.75 -10.80 13.25
C VAL A 713 35.76 -10.53 14.36
N THR A 714 35.70 -11.33 15.42
CA THR A 714 36.61 -11.27 16.58
C THR A 714 37.72 -12.31 16.54
N TRP A 715 37.89 -13.02 15.42
CA TRP A 715 38.86 -14.11 15.26
C TRP A 715 39.79 -13.85 14.07
N ASN A 716 40.97 -14.48 14.12
CA ASN A 716 41.89 -14.61 12.99
C ASN A 716 41.92 -16.08 12.55
N GLY A 717 42.14 -16.34 11.26
CA GLY A 717 42.16 -17.72 10.73
C GLY A 717 40.76 -18.28 10.44
N TRP A 718 40.71 -19.55 10.02
CA TRP A 718 39.47 -20.22 9.61
C TRP A 718 38.49 -20.49 10.76
N LYS A 719 37.22 -20.17 10.55
CA LYS A 719 36.10 -20.52 11.42
C LYS A 719 34.86 -20.83 10.60
N GLN A 720 34.21 -21.96 10.88
CA GLN A 720 32.92 -22.28 10.27
C GLN A 720 31.80 -21.45 10.90
N LEU A 721 30.96 -20.84 10.06
CA LEU A 721 29.75 -20.12 10.44
C LEU A 721 28.52 -20.90 9.92
N LYS A 722 27.41 -20.89 10.67
CA LYS A 722 26.11 -21.49 10.30
C LYS A 722 25.01 -20.43 10.36
N ALA A 723 24.17 -20.35 9.33
CA ALA A 723 23.03 -19.44 9.27
C ALA A 723 21.81 -20.10 8.59
N ASP A 724 20.59 -19.69 8.94
CA ASP A 724 19.38 -20.14 8.25
C ASP A 724 19.27 -19.53 6.83
N VAL A 725 18.69 -20.30 5.91
CA VAL A 725 18.39 -19.85 4.54
C VAL A 725 17.02 -19.14 4.53
N PRO A 726 16.84 -18.04 3.78
CA PRO A 726 15.54 -17.40 3.61
C PRO A 726 14.48 -18.37 3.05
N SER A 727 13.36 -18.50 3.77
CA SER A 727 12.36 -19.56 3.55
C SER A 727 11.09 -19.08 2.87
N ASN A 728 10.57 -17.93 3.29
CA ASN A 728 9.37 -17.29 2.71
C ASN A 728 9.75 -16.53 1.42
N VAL A 729 10.25 -17.29 0.43
CA VAL A 729 10.89 -16.79 -0.80
C VAL A 729 10.41 -17.56 -2.02
N THR A 730 10.44 -16.92 -3.20
CA THR A 730 10.05 -17.55 -4.46
C THR A 730 11.24 -18.31 -5.05
N TYR A 731 11.11 -19.62 -5.27
CA TYR A 731 12.18 -20.45 -5.82
C TYR A 731 12.17 -20.44 -7.37
N PRO A 732 13.32 -20.60 -8.07
CA PRO A 732 14.66 -20.87 -7.52
C PRO A 732 15.29 -19.68 -6.80
N LEU A 733 16.02 -19.98 -5.72
CA LEU A 733 16.81 -19.01 -4.97
C LEU A 733 18.22 -18.92 -5.58
N LYS A 734 18.88 -17.77 -5.47
CA LYS A 734 20.30 -17.60 -5.81
C LYS A 734 21.09 -17.08 -4.62
N LEU A 735 22.33 -17.56 -4.41
CA LEU A 735 23.32 -16.86 -3.58
C LEU A 735 24.03 -15.82 -4.46
N LYS A 736 23.81 -14.53 -4.19
CA LYS A 736 24.25 -13.44 -5.07
C LYS A 736 25.62 -12.88 -4.69
N ARG A 737 25.87 -12.69 -3.40
CA ARG A 737 27.13 -12.13 -2.90
C ARG A 737 27.44 -12.54 -1.46
N LEU A 738 28.72 -12.74 -1.18
CA LEU A 738 29.30 -12.79 0.16
C LEU A 738 29.96 -11.44 0.43
N TYR A 739 29.82 -10.90 1.63
CA TYR A 739 30.21 -9.52 1.88
C TYR A 739 30.56 -9.19 3.33
N VAL A 740 31.42 -8.18 3.46
CA VAL A 740 31.77 -7.52 4.72
C VAL A 740 31.05 -6.19 4.81
N ALA A 741 30.56 -5.84 6.00
CA ALA A 741 29.87 -4.59 6.25
C ALA A 741 30.31 -3.96 7.58
N SER A 742 30.56 -2.66 7.55
CA SER A 742 30.55 -1.80 8.73
C SER A 742 29.25 -1.00 8.73
N LEU A 743 28.35 -1.32 9.66
CA LEU A 743 27.17 -0.49 9.91
C LEU A 743 27.60 0.87 10.45
N GLU A 744 26.73 1.87 10.36
CA GLU A 744 27.02 3.24 10.83
C GLU A 744 27.19 3.31 12.36
N GLU A 745 26.39 2.54 13.10
CA GLU A 745 26.52 2.39 14.56
C GLU A 745 27.75 1.52 14.92
N GLY A 746 28.56 1.98 15.88
CA GLY A 746 29.78 1.31 16.35
C GLY A 746 30.86 1.15 15.27
N GLN A 747 30.94 2.08 14.32
CA GLN A 747 31.88 2.03 13.20
C GLN A 747 33.32 2.39 13.59
N ASP A 748 33.48 3.17 14.65
CA ASP A 748 34.72 3.61 15.28
C ASP A 748 35.49 2.47 15.97
N GLU A 749 34.82 1.41 16.41
CA GLU A 749 35.45 0.19 16.96
C GLU A 749 36.07 -0.74 15.90
N ARG A 750 35.88 -0.47 14.59
CA ARG A 750 36.11 -1.46 13.52
C ARG A 750 37.27 -1.09 12.59
N ALA A 751 37.96 -2.10 12.08
CA ALA A 751 39.01 -1.89 11.10
C ALA A 751 38.44 -1.35 9.78
N LEU A 752 39.02 -0.25 9.28
CA LEU A 752 38.63 0.37 8.02
C LEU A 752 39.18 -0.37 6.78
N THR A 753 40.21 -1.20 6.96
CA THR A 753 40.83 -1.99 5.88
C THR A 753 41.05 -3.40 6.36
N GLY A 754 40.84 -4.39 5.50
CA GLY A 754 41.08 -5.79 5.85
C GLY A 754 40.86 -6.75 4.68
N GLN A 755 40.83 -8.04 5.01
CA GLN A 755 40.74 -9.13 4.06
C GLN A 755 40.02 -10.31 4.71
N LEU A 756 38.94 -10.78 4.08
CA LEU A 756 38.29 -12.03 4.47
C LEU A 756 38.42 -13.04 3.34
N SER A 757 38.52 -14.33 3.68
CA SER A 757 38.41 -15.42 2.71
C SER A 757 37.27 -16.36 3.06
N PHE A 758 36.62 -16.94 2.05
CA PHE A 758 35.44 -17.79 2.15
C PHE A 758 35.66 -19.11 1.43
N ASP A 759 35.24 -20.22 2.02
CA ASP A 759 35.42 -21.58 1.49
C ASP A 759 34.30 -22.54 1.99
N ASN A 760 34.23 -23.74 1.38
CA ASN A 760 33.42 -24.90 1.77
C ASN A 760 31.93 -24.63 2.06
N LEU A 761 31.32 -23.73 1.29
CA LEU A 761 29.89 -23.45 1.39
C LEU A 761 29.09 -24.73 1.21
N THR A 762 28.29 -25.06 2.21
CA THR A 762 27.52 -26.30 2.29
C THR A 762 26.08 -25.96 2.67
N LEU A 763 25.12 -26.59 1.99
CA LEU A 763 23.69 -26.34 2.17
C LEU A 763 23.02 -27.58 2.80
N GLN A 764 22.34 -27.39 3.92
CA GLN A 764 21.56 -28.43 4.59
C GLN A 764 20.13 -28.44 4.04
N TYR A 765 19.77 -29.52 3.36
CA TYR A 765 18.42 -29.79 2.89
C TYR A 765 17.67 -30.65 3.90
N PRO A 766 16.36 -30.45 4.14
CA PRO A 766 15.56 -31.52 4.74
C PRO A 766 15.65 -32.74 3.82
N ALA A 767 15.98 -33.92 4.36
CA ALA A 767 16.01 -35.14 3.55
C ALA A 767 14.62 -35.41 2.94
N THR A 768 14.60 -35.89 1.69
CA THR A 768 13.37 -36.35 1.05
C THR A 768 12.72 -37.42 1.91
N VAL A 769 11.44 -37.26 2.24
CA VAL A 769 10.69 -38.25 3.03
C VAL A 769 10.66 -39.57 2.26
N THR A 770 11.38 -40.57 2.75
CA THR A 770 11.49 -41.88 2.10
C THR A 770 10.20 -42.65 2.31
N SER A 771 9.37 -42.74 1.27
CA SER A 771 8.15 -43.55 1.27
C SER A 771 8.42 -44.97 1.82
N PRO A 772 7.64 -45.45 2.81
CA PRO A 772 7.83 -46.78 3.39
C PRO A 772 7.83 -47.87 2.31
N THR A 773 8.68 -48.89 2.50
CA THR A 773 8.89 -50.00 1.55
C THR A 773 7.57 -50.61 1.09
N LYS A 774 7.38 -50.69 -0.23
CA LYS A 774 6.19 -51.27 -0.87
C LYS A 774 6.15 -52.80 -0.67
N SER A 775 5.52 -53.26 0.40
CA SER A 775 5.15 -54.67 0.55
C SER A 775 3.87 -54.96 -0.21
N LYS A 776 3.93 -55.82 -1.23
CA LYS A 776 2.75 -56.31 -1.95
C LYS A 776 1.81 -57.02 -0.98
N ILE A 777 0.58 -56.52 -0.85
CA ILE A 777 -0.49 -57.14 -0.07
C ILE A 777 -1.42 -57.88 -1.01
N VAL A 778 -1.75 -59.14 -0.70
CA VAL A 778 -2.80 -59.92 -1.41
C VAL A 778 -3.86 -60.38 -0.42
N LEU A 779 -5.12 -60.15 -0.77
CA LEU A 779 -6.29 -60.33 0.09
C LEU A 779 -7.38 -61.06 -0.68
N THR A 780 -8.09 -62.00 -0.07
CA THR A 780 -9.24 -62.67 -0.69
C THR A 780 -10.56 -62.20 -0.07
N LEU A 781 -11.51 -61.77 -0.90
CA LEU A 781 -12.82 -61.29 -0.45
C LEU A 781 -13.55 -62.36 0.38
N GLY A 782 -14.01 -62.00 1.59
CA GLY A 782 -14.67 -62.92 2.52
C GLY A 782 -13.75 -63.87 3.29
N SER A 783 -12.43 -63.87 3.05
CA SER A 783 -11.44 -64.65 3.83
C SER A 783 -10.80 -63.82 4.94
N GLN A 784 -10.41 -64.44 6.05
CA GLN A 784 -9.49 -63.83 7.03
C GLN A 784 -8.01 -64.06 6.67
N ALA A 785 -7.69 -64.84 5.64
CA ALA A 785 -6.30 -65.06 5.21
C ALA A 785 -5.85 -63.97 4.21
N ALA A 786 -4.63 -63.47 4.42
CA ALA A 786 -3.96 -62.51 3.56
C ALA A 786 -2.49 -62.91 3.39
N THR A 787 -1.78 -62.32 2.42
CA THR A 787 -0.31 -62.31 2.41
C THR A 787 0.24 -60.89 2.31
N VAL A 788 1.39 -60.66 2.94
CA VAL A 788 2.13 -59.39 2.92
C VAL A 788 3.58 -59.71 2.58
N GLY A 789 4.08 -59.23 1.45
CA GLY A 789 5.41 -59.60 0.94
C GLY A 789 5.58 -61.12 0.70
N GLY A 790 4.47 -61.85 0.53
CA GLY A 790 4.46 -63.31 0.42
C GLY A 790 4.30 -64.07 1.74
N GLN A 791 4.52 -63.44 2.90
CA GLN A 791 4.28 -64.07 4.21
C GLN A 791 2.78 -64.13 4.54
N ALA A 792 2.31 -65.25 5.08
CA ALA A 792 0.92 -65.44 5.45
C ALA A 792 0.54 -64.68 6.72
N MET A 793 -0.56 -63.92 6.67
CA MET A 793 -1.07 -63.06 7.73
C MET A 793 -2.56 -63.30 7.95
N LYS A 794 -3.05 -63.06 9.18
CA LYS A 794 -4.47 -63.19 9.54
C LYS A 794 -5.10 -61.84 9.84
N LEU A 795 -6.24 -61.58 9.18
CA LEU A 795 -7.10 -60.44 9.42
C LEU A 795 -7.96 -60.64 10.68
N ASP A 796 -8.22 -59.56 11.41
CA ASP A 796 -9.17 -59.55 12.52
C ASP A 796 -10.64 -59.60 12.04
N ALA A 797 -10.93 -59.12 10.82
CA ALA A 797 -12.16 -59.37 10.08
C ALA A 797 -11.91 -59.44 8.56
N ALA A 798 -12.69 -60.25 7.85
CA ALA A 798 -12.53 -60.45 6.41
C ALA A 798 -12.87 -59.18 5.58
N PRO A 799 -12.31 -59.01 4.36
CA PRO A 799 -12.70 -57.95 3.44
C PRO A 799 -14.14 -58.16 2.99
N VAL A 800 -14.94 -57.10 2.94
CA VAL A 800 -16.36 -57.15 2.58
C VAL A 800 -16.69 -56.22 1.43
N ALA A 801 -17.41 -56.72 0.44
CA ALA A 801 -17.97 -55.91 -0.64
C ALA A 801 -19.35 -55.38 -0.21
N LEU A 802 -19.55 -54.07 -0.34
CA LEU A 802 -20.81 -53.37 -0.07
C LEU A 802 -21.02 -52.36 -1.20
N ASN A 803 -22.13 -52.48 -1.93
CA ASN A 803 -22.50 -51.59 -3.05
C ASN A 803 -21.34 -51.34 -4.04
N GLY A 804 -20.67 -52.41 -4.48
CA GLY A 804 -19.51 -52.37 -5.39
C GLY A 804 -18.18 -51.95 -4.75
N THR A 805 -18.19 -51.43 -3.51
CA THR A 805 -16.99 -50.99 -2.79
C THR A 805 -16.44 -52.08 -1.89
N THR A 806 -15.13 -52.33 -1.95
CA THR A 806 -14.47 -53.23 -0.99
C THR A 806 -14.00 -52.46 0.25
N TYR A 807 -14.47 -52.90 1.41
CA TYR A 807 -14.08 -52.38 2.72
C TYR A 807 -13.16 -53.36 3.44
N LEU A 808 -12.14 -52.84 4.11
CA LEU A 808 -11.23 -53.62 4.97
C LEU A 808 -11.12 -53.02 6.38
N PRO A 809 -10.76 -53.82 7.40
CA PRO A 809 -10.39 -53.30 8.71
C PRO A 809 -9.14 -52.43 8.55
N LEU A 810 -9.22 -51.17 8.98
CA LEU A 810 -8.15 -50.19 8.77
C LEU A 810 -6.78 -50.69 9.27
N ARG A 811 -6.76 -51.31 10.46
CA ARG A 811 -5.52 -51.69 11.16
C ARG A 811 -4.61 -52.59 10.35
N PHE A 812 -5.16 -53.63 9.71
CA PHE A 812 -4.34 -54.53 8.90
C PHE A 812 -3.69 -53.79 7.73
N VAL A 813 -4.45 -52.90 7.07
CA VAL A 813 -4.01 -52.16 5.89
C VAL A 813 -2.81 -51.29 6.25
N THR A 814 -2.87 -50.55 7.35
CA THR A 814 -1.78 -49.65 7.78
C THR A 814 -0.57 -50.39 8.33
N ASP A 815 -0.79 -51.42 9.17
CA ASP A 815 0.28 -52.20 9.79
C ASP A 815 1.12 -52.89 8.69
N ALA A 816 0.50 -53.31 7.59
CA ALA A 816 1.15 -53.92 6.43
C ALA A 816 1.73 -52.91 5.39
N MET A 817 1.32 -51.63 5.42
CA MET A 817 1.80 -50.57 4.51
C MET A 817 2.80 -49.59 5.15
N GLY A 818 3.22 -49.85 6.39
CA GLY A 818 4.17 -49.01 7.14
C GLY A 818 3.58 -47.66 7.56
N ALA A 819 2.29 -47.61 7.87
CA ALA A 819 1.58 -46.39 8.26
C ALA A 819 1.17 -46.43 9.75
N THR A 820 1.15 -45.26 10.39
CA THR A 820 0.70 -45.09 11.79
C THR A 820 -0.78 -44.67 11.83
N ILE A 821 -1.58 -45.27 12.72
CA ILE A 821 -2.99 -44.87 12.96
C ILE A 821 -3.11 -43.99 14.21
N GLY A 822 -3.90 -42.93 14.11
CA GLY A 822 -4.64 -42.35 15.24
C GLY A 822 -6.15 -42.68 15.14
N TRP A 823 -6.79 -42.91 16.28
CA TRP A 823 -8.26 -43.02 16.39
C TRP A 823 -8.77 -42.08 17.48
N ASP A 824 -9.65 -41.16 17.12
CA ASP A 824 -10.34 -40.25 18.02
C ASP A 824 -11.78 -40.71 18.18
N GLN A 825 -12.10 -41.28 19.35
CA GLN A 825 -13.42 -41.82 19.67
C GLN A 825 -14.50 -40.73 19.73
N THR A 826 -14.14 -39.50 20.11
CA THR A 826 -15.08 -38.38 20.30
C THR A 826 -15.43 -37.75 18.96
N ALA A 827 -14.41 -37.47 18.14
CA ALA A 827 -14.61 -36.99 16.77
C ALA A 827 -15.10 -38.09 15.81
N LYS A 828 -14.95 -39.37 16.19
CA LYS A 828 -15.07 -40.55 15.29
C LYS A 828 -14.11 -40.45 14.09
N ARG A 829 -12.92 -39.87 14.33
CA ARG A 829 -11.91 -39.57 13.32
C ARG A 829 -10.86 -40.68 13.25
N VAL A 830 -10.66 -41.20 12.06
CA VAL A 830 -9.47 -41.95 11.65
C VAL A 830 -8.40 -40.95 11.20
N SER A 831 -7.18 -41.10 11.71
CA SER A 831 -5.98 -40.45 11.19
C SER A 831 -5.03 -41.53 10.68
N VAL A 832 -4.51 -41.41 9.44
CA VAL A 832 -3.51 -42.33 8.88
C VAL A 832 -2.32 -41.50 8.41
N LEU A 833 -1.14 -41.82 8.94
CA LEU A 833 0.10 -41.11 8.69
C LEU A 833 1.11 -42.04 8.00
N ARG A 834 1.58 -41.70 6.80
CA ARG A 834 2.48 -42.53 6.00
C ARG A 834 3.46 -41.68 5.17
N GLY A 835 4.70 -41.56 5.66
CA GLY A 835 5.70 -40.70 5.02
C GLY A 835 5.16 -39.28 4.89
N GLY A 836 5.22 -38.69 3.69
CA GLY A 836 4.76 -37.32 3.46
C GLY A 836 3.28 -37.03 3.78
N HIS A 837 2.43 -38.06 3.94
CA HIS A 837 0.98 -37.92 3.90
C HIS A 837 0.27 -38.14 5.24
N LEU A 838 -0.67 -37.24 5.56
CA LEU A 838 -1.69 -37.37 6.59
C LEU A 838 -3.08 -37.39 5.95
N LEU A 839 -3.74 -38.55 6.00
CA LEU A 839 -5.14 -38.75 5.61
C LEU A 839 -6.02 -38.81 6.85
N GLU A 840 -6.99 -37.90 6.99
CA GLU A 840 -7.99 -37.94 8.06
C GLU A 840 -9.41 -38.10 7.51
N MET A 841 -10.18 -39.02 8.11
CA MET A 841 -11.54 -39.37 7.67
C MET A 841 -12.47 -39.56 8.87
N TRP A 842 -13.75 -39.29 8.71
CA TRP A 842 -14.76 -39.41 9.78
C TRP A 842 -15.78 -40.51 9.44
N ILE A 843 -16.16 -41.35 10.43
CA ILE A 843 -17.13 -42.43 10.19
C ILE A 843 -18.48 -41.84 9.76
N GLY A 844 -18.97 -42.30 8.60
CA GLY A 844 -20.22 -41.86 7.99
C GLY A 844 -20.13 -40.57 7.17
N GLN A 845 -18.97 -39.91 7.09
CA GLN A 845 -18.80 -38.69 6.28
C GLN A 845 -18.10 -38.98 4.95
N LYS A 846 -18.59 -38.33 3.88
CA LYS A 846 -17.98 -38.34 2.54
C LYS A 846 -16.76 -37.41 2.42
N SER A 847 -16.67 -36.38 3.25
CA SER A 847 -15.54 -35.45 3.26
C SER A 847 -14.38 -36.01 4.11
N PHE A 848 -13.17 -35.71 3.68
CA PHE A 848 -11.92 -36.12 4.32
C PHE A 848 -10.87 -35.03 4.15
N LEU A 849 -9.80 -35.07 4.96
CA LEU A 849 -8.63 -34.21 4.79
C LEU A 849 -7.47 -35.04 4.25
N LEU A 850 -6.74 -34.50 3.28
CA LEU A 850 -5.43 -34.99 2.87
C LEU A 850 -4.45 -33.81 2.90
N ASP A 851 -3.39 -33.91 3.71
CA ASP A 851 -2.28 -32.96 3.75
C ASP A 851 -2.72 -31.49 3.95
N GLY A 852 -3.75 -31.30 4.77
CA GLY A 852 -4.34 -29.99 5.03
C GLY A 852 -5.40 -29.54 4.04
N LYS A 853 -5.71 -30.29 2.99
CA LYS A 853 -6.76 -29.95 2.01
C LYS A 853 -8.06 -30.72 2.28
N ARG A 854 -9.21 -30.01 2.31
CA ARG A 854 -10.55 -30.62 2.34
C ARG A 854 -10.87 -31.24 0.98
N LEU A 855 -11.23 -32.51 0.98
CA LEU A 855 -11.62 -33.30 -0.18
C LEU A 855 -12.95 -34.03 0.09
N SER A 856 -13.47 -34.73 -0.92
CA SER A 856 -14.71 -35.51 -0.83
C SER A 856 -14.62 -36.78 -1.67
N SER A 857 -15.31 -37.83 -1.25
CA SER A 857 -15.42 -39.11 -1.93
C SER A 857 -16.89 -39.54 -2.02
N GLU A 858 -17.24 -40.44 -2.95
CA GLU A 858 -18.59 -41.00 -3.03
C GLU A 858 -18.90 -42.01 -1.91
N ILE A 859 -17.90 -42.37 -1.10
CA ILE A 859 -17.93 -43.45 -0.12
C ILE A 859 -17.25 -43.00 1.18
N ALA A 860 -17.82 -43.42 2.31
CA ALA A 860 -17.40 -43.03 3.66
C ALA A 860 -16.86 -44.24 4.44
N PRO A 861 -15.95 -44.05 5.42
CA PRO A 861 -15.65 -45.09 6.41
C PRO A 861 -16.91 -45.50 7.19
N ILE A 862 -17.04 -46.77 7.52
CA ILE A 862 -18.20 -47.33 8.24
C ILE A 862 -17.76 -48.04 9.52
N SER A 863 -18.63 -48.08 10.52
CA SER A 863 -18.48 -49.01 11.65
C SER A 863 -19.26 -50.30 11.36
N ARG A 864 -18.62 -51.46 11.51
CA ARG A 864 -19.26 -52.77 11.35
C ARG A 864 -18.70 -53.74 12.38
N ASN A 865 -19.58 -54.41 13.14
CA ASN A 865 -19.22 -55.40 14.16
C ASN A 865 -18.12 -54.90 15.14
N GLY A 866 -18.26 -53.65 15.60
CA GLY A 866 -17.31 -52.99 16.51
C GLY A 866 -16.00 -52.51 15.87
N ARG A 867 -15.83 -52.63 14.54
CA ARG A 867 -14.60 -52.27 13.82
C ARG A 867 -14.83 -51.12 12.84
N THR A 868 -13.83 -50.24 12.74
CA THR A 868 -13.77 -49.22 11.68
C THR A 868 -13.28 -49.86 10.39
N MET A 869 -14.17 -49.90 9.39
CA MET A 869 -13.91 -50.45 8.06
C MET A 869 -13.78 -49.29 7.07
N VAL A 870 -12.70 -49.28 6.29
CA VAL A 870 -12.38 -48.20 5.34
C VAL A 870 -12.43 -48.69 3.89
N PRO A 871 -12.83 -47.84 2.91
CA PRO A 871 -12.71 -48.20 1.51
C PRO A 871 -11.23 -48.31 1.10
N ILE A 872 -10.79 -49.51 0.73
CA ILE A 872 -9.36 -49.80 0.52
C ILE A 872 -8.73 -48.95 -0.58
N ARG A 873 -9.50 -48.69 -1.65
CA ARG A 873 -9.06 -47.88 -2.78
C ARG A 873 -8.81 -46.42 -2.36
N LEU A 874 -9.76 -45.81 -1.65
CA LEU A 874 -9.63 -44.44 -1.15
C LEU A 874 -8.37 -44.29 -0.28
N VAL A 875 -8.18 -45.17 0.71
CA VAL A 875 -7.02 -45.08 1.62
C VAL A 875 -5.70 -45.32 0.90
N SER A 876 -5.63 -46.30 0.00
CA SER A 876 -4.37 -46.61 -0.69
C SER A 876 -3.99 -45.55 -1.72
N GLU A 877 -4.93 -45.11 -2.56
CA GLU A 877 -4.66 -44.14 -3.65
C GLU A 877 -4.30 -42.75 -3.08
N GLN A 878 -4.93 -42.30 -2.00
CA GLN A 878 -4.54 -41.05 -1.32
C GLN A 878 -3.18 -41.15 -0.58
N LEU A 879 -2.64 -42.35 -0.36
CA LEU A 879 -1.35 -42.60 0.30
C LEU A 879 -0.27 -43.11 -0.68
N GLY A 880 -0.45 -42.88 -1.99
CA GLY A 880 0.54 -43.17 -3.03
C GLY A 880 0.68 -44.65 -3.43
N LEU A 881 -0.39 -45.44 -3.26
CA LEU A 881 -0.42 -46.88 -3.53
C LEU A 881 -1.56 -47.26 -4.48
N THR A 882 -1.34 -48.31 -5.26
CA THR A 882 -2.26 -48.80 -6.30
C THR A 882 -3.14 -49.94 -5.77
N VAL A 883 -4.37 -50.09 -6.29
CA VAL A 883 -5.30 -51.17 -5.86
C VAL A 883 -5.87 -51.95 -7.05
N GLY A 884 -5.33 -53.16 -7.25
CA GLY A 884 -5.81 -54.13 -8.22
C GLY A 884 -6.98 -54.98 -7.70
N TRP A 885 -7.84 -55.44 -8.62
CA TRP A 885 -8.93 -56.37 -8.34
C TRP A 885 -8.99 -57.46 -9.41
N ASN A 886 -9.00 -58.73 -8.99
CA ASN A 886 -9.21 -59.87 -9.87
C ASN A 886 -10.54 -60.55 -9.55
N ALA A 887 -11.56 -60.31 -10.38
CA ALA A 887 -12.90 -60.84 -10.19
C ALA A 887 -12.99 -62.38 -10.22
N LYS A 888 -12.11 -63.06 -10.99
CA LYS A 888 -12.10 -64.53 -11.08
C LYS A 888 -11.55 -65.17 -9.80
N ALA A 889 -10.45 -64.64 -9.28
CA ALA A 889 -9.82 -65.10 -8.04
C ALA A 889 -10.48 -64.52 -6.76
N LYS A 890 -11.33 -63.50 -6.92
CA LYS A 890 -11.87 -62.65 -5.82
C LYS A 890 -10.78 -62.01 -4.96
N THR A 891 -9.62 -61.70 -5.56
CA THR A 891 -8.47 -61.13 -4.85
C THR A 891 -8.33 -59.62 -5.07
N ILE A 892 -8.03 -58.91 -3.97
CA ILE A 892 -7.56 -57.52 -3.96
C ILE A 892 -6.03 -57.55 -3.82
N THR A 893 -5.35 -56.68 -4.56
CA THR A 893 -3.90 -56.48 -4.46
C THR A 893 -3.60 -55.01 -4.16
N VAL A 894 -2.63 -54.72 -3.27
CA VAL A 894 -2.17 -53.35 -2.98
C VAL A 894 -0.64 -53.27 -3.14
N GLU A 895 -0.17 -52.29 -3.93
CA GLU A 895 1.24 -52.13 -4.37
C GLU A 895 1.70 -50.67 -4.50
#